data_AF-A0A7S2JMC4-F1
#
_entry.id   AF-A0A7S2JMC4-F1
#
_cell.length_a   1.000
_cell.length_b   1.000
_cell.length_c   1.000
_cell.angle_alpha   90.00
_cell.angle_beta   90.00
_cell.angle_gamma   90.00
#
_symmetry.space_group_name_H-M   'P 1'
#
loop_
_entity.id
_entity.type
_entity.pdbx_description
1 polymer ?
#
loop_
_entity_poly.entity_id
_entity_poly.type
_entity_poly.pdbx_seq_one_letter_code
_entity_poly.pdbx_strand_id
1 'polypeptide(L)'
;AGELGAAGYLPVELRGGGYRAKELKAAAFSASDMRVGGYLAVDMKGAGFSAAELYSNGYSAKALRDGTFVARDLKPLGISAGEMKIAGFEAINLRDVQFTISELKEGKYTATELKVAKYYADELRGAGYAAVELKKANFSGVEMKSGGYTSTDLKEAGYTAKKVKAAGYTAADAKEAGWSIEVLKDAGYEATELREAKCTAAELKMVGFELRELRAAGFPTPELQNVGYGAEELRAAGTSLAELASAGSSVADLKAAGISAIGLKAEGMSLADMKGAGYPLRELKAAGFTAAELRSVDFGADELVAGGYTVKDLKDAGFTNADELRGAGCTVRDLKEGGYGTRALKKGGYGVEDLLAGGFQTKDLREGGFSVNELKAADMTTEQLWAGGYTADALKAYGSSIEELAQVGFSVEELVKANFAASELKAIGFTAKTLAAAGKSIKELHAAGYVAEELRVARFKLSELREVGISAAELLELSITVSQLLAAGFTPSELRVAGAPVHTLRLAGISDEQLRVAGWTAEQLKAAGATAVALAQAGYPFEELGRAGYSAEKLKEAGFNPTQLRQAGFSAKMLELAGYTGVQLKGAGFTARELKECGLKPSICFTLQELKNENFTPKELSTEGYELKDLKDVCSVAELREAGKEVRELIKAGLTIAQLRLGGVMPTELRESGVTVKEFRASGFTPDVMQTRLKPVRAASLMRRALTSSHVYSMYKLCANALAL
;
A
#
# COMPACT_ATOMS: atom_id res chain seq x y z
N ALA A 1 -100.87 -52.58 115.08
CA ALA A 1 -100.99 -52.05 113.71
C ALA A 1 -102.10 -52.76 112.92
N GLY A 2 -102.05 -54.08 112.68
CA GLY A 2 -103.09 -54.80 111.92
C GLY A 2 -104.51 -54.67 112.50
N GLU A 3 -104.67 -54.88 113.81
CA GLU A 3 -105.96 -54.72 114.50
C GLU A 3 -106.48 -53.28 114.48
N LEU A 4 -105.58 -52.29 114.59
CA LEU A 4 -105.92 -50.86 114.54
C LEU A 4 -106.30 -50.42 113.12
N GLY A 5 -105.68 -51.00 112.09
CA GLY A 5 -106.09 -50.79 110.70
C GLY A 5 -107.49 -51.35 110.44
N ALA A 6 -107.80 -52.55 110.94
CA ALA A 6 -109.14 -53.12 110.85
C ALA A 6 -110.20 -52.29 111.62
N ALA A 7 -109.78 -51.53 112.63
CA ALA A 7 -110.62 -50.58 113.38
C ALA A 7 -110.76 -49.19 112.71
N GLY A 8 -110.17 -48.97 111.53
CA GLY A 8 -110.37 -47.75 110.73
C GLY A 8 -109.39 -46.60 111.00
N TYR A 9 -108.32 -46.81 111.77
CA TYR A 9 -107.31 -45.77 112.02
C TYR A 9 -106.49 -45.49 110.76
N LEU A 10 -106.31 -44.20 110.45
CA LEU A 10 -105.56 -43.74 109.28
C LEU A 10 -104.04 -43.75 109.55
N PRO A 11 -103.20 -43.95 108.53
CA PRO A 11 -101.74 -43.95 108.70
C PRO A 11 -101.16 -42.69 109.35
N VAL A 12 -101.79 -41.51 109.18
CA VAL A 12 -101.37 -40.27 109.87
C VAL A 12 -101.52 -40.36 111.40
N GLU A 13 -102.60 -40.99 111.86
CA GLU A 13 -102.90 -41.18 113.28
C GLU A 13 -101.95 -42.21 113.89
N LEU A 14 -101.69 -43.30 113.14
CA LEU A 14 -100.73 -44.33 113.52
C LEU A 14 -99.30 -43.77 113.57
N ARG A 15 -98.93 -42.86 112.66
CA ARG A 15 -97.64 -42.17 112.70
C ARG A 15 -97.50 -41.31 113.95
N GLY A 16 -98.55 -40.58 114.31
CA GLY A 16 -98.61 -39.79 115.56
C GLY A 16 -98.49 -40.65 116.83
N GLY A 17 -98.97 -41.90 116.76
CA GLY A 17 -98.81 -42.91 117.82
C GLY A 17 -97.46 -43.64 117.85
N GLY A 18 -96.50 -43.26 117.00
CA GLY A 18 -95.14 -43.83 116.98
C GLY A 18 -94.94 -45.07 116.11
N TYR A 19 -95.96 -45.50 115.35
CA TYR A 19 -95.81 -46.66 114.46
C TYR A 19 -94.88 -46.36 113.28
N ARG A 20 -93.91 -47.25 113.03
CA ARG A 20 -92.92 -47.09 111.95
C ARG A 20 -93.40 -47.71 110.65
N ALA A 21 -92.85 -47.24 109.52
CA ALA A 21 -93.25 -47.72 108.19
C ALA A 21 -93.18 -49.26 108.03
N LYS A 22 -92.20 -49.91 108.66
CA LYS A 22 -92.04 -51.38 108.66
C LYS A 22 -93.21 -52.11 109.33
N GLU A 23 -93.78 -51.54 110.39
CA GLU A 23 -94.90 -52.11 111.15
C GLU A 23 -96.21 -51.96 110.38
N LEU A 24 -96.39 -50.83 109.68
CA LEU A 24 -97.54 -50.61 108.80
C LEU A 24 -97.49 -51.51 107.56
N LYS A 25 -96.30 -51.73 106.98
CA LYS A 25 -96.13 -52.68 105.88
C LYS A 25 -96.52 -54.10 106.29
N ALA A 26 -96.08 -54.55 107.47
CA ALA A 26 -96.45 -55.87 108.00
C ALA A 26 -97.97 -55.99 108.29
N ALA A 27 -98.62 -54.86 108.55
CA ALA A 27 -100.06 -54.75 108.73
C ALA A 27 -100.84 -54.53 107.41
N ALA A 28 -100.20 -54.74 106.25
CA ALA A 28 -100.79 -54.65 104.92
C ALA A 28 -101.33 -53.26 104.51
N PHE A 29 -100.86 -52.18 105.12
CA PHE A 29 -101.14 -50.82 104.62
C PHE A 29 -100.43 -50.58 103.29
N SER A 30 -101.11 -49.94 102.32
CA SER A 30 -100.51 -49.65 101.03
C SER A 30 -99.50 -48.49 101.14
N ALA A 31 -98.54 -48.44 100.21
CA ALA A 31 -97.60 -47.33 100.14
C ALA A 31 -98.31 -45.98 99.88
N SER A 32 -99.46 -45.99 99.18
CA SER A 32 -100.27 -44.79 98.95
C SER A 32 -100.91 -44.25 100.23
N ASP A 33 -101.45 -45.14 101.07
CA ASP A 33 -102.05 -44.74 102.36
C ASP A 33 -100.98 -44.16 103.29
N MET A 34 -99.80 -44.79 103.31
CA MET A 34 -98.66 -44.33 104.09
C MET A 34 -98.10 -43.00 103.56
N ARG A 35 -98.15 -42.74 102.25
CA ARG A 35 -97.78 -41.44 101.68
C ARG A 35 -98.71 -40.33 102.15
N VAL A 36 -100.04 -40.56 102.11
CA VAL A 36 -101.05 -39.62 102.62
C VAL A 36 -100.87 -39.43 104.13
N GLY A 37 -100.46 -40.47 104.85
CA GLY A 37 -100.08 -40.44 106.25
C GLY A 37 -98.81 -39.67 106.60
N GLY A 38 -98.10 -39.14 105.59
CA GLY A 38 -96.89 -38.33 105.77
C GLY A 38 -95.60 -39.13 105.98
N TYR A 39 -95.59 -40.45 105.77
CA TYR A 39 -94.35 -41.23 105.80
C TYR A 39 -93.42 -40.80 104.65
N LEU A 40 -92.15 -40.57 104.95
CA LEU A 40 -91.17 -40.12 103.96
C LEU A 40 -90.62 -41.32 103.19
N ALA A 41 -90.16 -41.11 101.95
CA ALA A 41 -89.60 -42.20 101.15
C ALA A 41 -88.39 -42.90 101.82
N VAL A 42 -87.63 -42.20 102.66
CA VAL A 42 -86.54 -42.79 103.47
C VAL A 42 -87.07 -43.82 104.47
N ASP A 43 -88.19 -43.51 105.13
CA ASP A 43 -88.86 -44.41 106.08
C ASP A 43 -89.38 -45.65 105.34
N MET A 44 -89.95 -45.42 104.15
CA MET A 44 -90.49 -46.46 103.29
C MET A 44 -89.39 -47.38 102.72
N LYS A 45 -88.25 -46.82 102.30
CA LYS A 45 -87.09 -47.60 101.85
C LYS A 45 -86.56 -48.48 102.98
N GLY A 46 -86.46 -47.95 104.21
CA GLY A 46 -86.07 -48.72 105.39
C GLY A 46 -87.06 -49.83 105.77
N ALA A 47 -88.33 -49.70 105.38
CA ALA A 47 -89.35 -50.73 105.47
C ALA A 47 -89.31 -51.76 104.32
N GLY A 48 -88.38 -51.60 103.37
CA GLY A 48 -88.18 -52.51 102.24
C GLY A 48 -89.11 -52.27 101.05
N PHE A 49 -89.71 -51.08 100.91
CA PHE A 49 -90.41 -50.71 99.67
C PHE A 49 -89.39 -50.37 98.56
N SER A 50 -89.67 -50.81 97.33
CA SER A 50 -88.84 -50.49 96.17
C SER A 50 -89.15 -49.10 95.62
N ALA A 51 -88.21 -48.50 94.86
CA ALA A 51 -88.45 -47.23 94.19
C ALA A 51 -89.67 -47.29 93.24
N ALA A 52 -89.87 -48.43 92.55
CA ALA A 52 -91.00 -48.66 91.65
C ALA A 52 -92.36 -48.68 92.38
N GLU A 53 -92.40 -49.35 93.54
CA GLU A 53 -93.60 -49.37 94.38
C GLU A 53 -93.93 -47.96 94.88
N LEU A 54 -92.94 -47.21 95.34
CA LEU A 54 -93.16 -45.86 95.85
C LEU A 54 -93.57 -44.89 94.73
N TYR A 55 -92.93 -44.96 93.56
CA TYR A 55 -93.27 -44.11 92.43
C TYR A 55 -94.70 -44.35 91.93
N SER A 56 -95.09 -45.61 91.74
CA SER A 56 -96.46 -45.97 91.32
C SER A 56 -97.53 -45.58 92.35
N ASN A 57 -97.14 -45.43 93.62
CA ASN A 57 -98.01 -44.97 94.70
C ASN A 57 -97.94 -43.46 94.96
N GLY A 58 -97.36 -42.69 94.05
CA GLY A 58 -97.42 -41.22 94.02
C GLY A 58 -96.30 -40.50 94.77
N TYR A 59 -95.21 -41.18 95.14
CA TYR A 59 -93.99 -40.48 95.58
C TYR A 59 -93.29 -39.86 94.37
N SER A 60 -92.93 -38.57 94.46
CA SER A 60 -92.22 -37.87 93.39
C SER A 60 -90.76 -38.33 93.28
N ALA A 61 -90.13 -38.13 92.11
CA ALA A 61 -88.71 -38.41 91.92
C ALA A 61 -87.82 -37.69 92.96
N LYS A 62 -88.19 -36.47 93.36
CA LYS A 62 -87.53 -35.74 94.46
C LYS A 62 -87.67 -36.46 95.79
N ALA A 63 -88.88 -36.88 96.15
CA ALA A 63 -89.10 -37.63 97.38
C ALA A 63 -88.30 -38.93 97.40
N LEU A 64 -88.21 -39.63 96.27
CA LEU A 64 -87.37 -40.84 96.14
C LEU A 64 -85.88 -40.52 96.32
N ARG A 65 -85.37 -39.45 95.71
CA ARG A 65 -83.99 -39.02 95.91
C ARG A 65 -83.69 -38.65 97.37
N ASP A 66 -84.55 -37.87 98.00
CA ASP A 66 -84.47 -37.51 99.42
C ASP A 66 -84.56 -38.77 100.31
N GLY A 67 -85.29 -39.79 99.81
CA GLY A 67 -85.34 -41.16 100.32
C GLY A 67 -84.06 -41.97 100.12
N THR A 68 -82.98 -41.37 99.62
CA THR A 68 -81.68 -41.97 99.29
C THR A 68 -81.68 -42.95 98.12
N PHE A 69 -82.73 -42.97 97.28
CA PHE A 69 -82.67 -43.70 96.01
C PHE A 69 -81.76 -42.96 95.02
N VAL A 70 -80.96 -43.71 94.27
CA VAL A 70 -79.99 -43.15 93.31
C VAL A 70 -80.56 -43.18 91.89
N ALA A 71 -79.91 -42.50 90.94
CA ALA A 71 -80.39 -42.44 89.56
C ALA A 71 -80.61 -43.82 88.91
N ARG A 72 -79.83 -44.82 89.32
CA ARG A 72 -79.95 -46.22 88.85
C ARG A 72 -81.27 -46.87 89.27
N ASP A 73 -81.78 -46.52 90.45
CA ASP A 73 -83.05 -47.03 90.97
C ASP A 73 -84.25 -46.40 90.24
N LEU A 74 -84.08 -45.18 89.73
CA LEU A 74 -85.13 -44.38 89.12
C LEU A 74 -85.19 -44.55 87.59
N LYS A 75 -84.07 -44.85 86.91
CA LYS A 75 -84.05 -45.02 85.45
C LYS A 75 -85.08 -46.05 84.94
N PRO A 76 -85.23 -47.26 85.54
CA PRO A 76 -86.20 -48.24 85.07
C PRO A 76 -87.66 -47.79 85.18
N LEU A 77 -87.94 -46.72 85.93
CA LEU A 77 -89.29 -46.21 86.18
C LEU A 77 -89.81 -45.33 85.04
N GLY A 78 -89.00 -45.09 84.01
CA GLY A 78 -89.37 -44.22 82.89
C GLY A 78 -89.41 -42.73 83.25
N ILE A 79 -88.79 -42.34 84.37
CA ILE A 79 -88.68 -40.94 84.80
C ILE A 79 -87.79 -40.20 83.80
N SER A 80 -88.29 -39.08 83.27
CA SER A 80 -87.58 -38.28 82.28
C SER A 80 -86.35 -37.59 82.88
N ALA A 81 -85.35 -37.28 82.05
CA ALA A 81 -84.17 -36.53 82.50
C ALA A 81 -84.54 -35.17 83.12
N GLY A 82 -85.61 -34.52 82.65
CA GLY A 82 -86.09 -33.25 83.22
C GLY A 82 -86.66 -33.42 84.63
N GLU A 83 -87.41 -34.48 84.88
CA GLU A 83 -87.89 -34.80 86.23
C GLU A 83 -86.74 -35.20 87.17
N MET A 84 -85.76 -35.94 86.66
CA MET A 84 -84.53 -36.23 87.40
C MET A 84 -83.78 -34.94 87.76
N LYS A 85 -83.72 -33.97 86.84
CA LYS A 85 -83.12 -32.65 87.10
C LYS A 85 -83.88 -31.87 88.16
N ILE A 86 -85.22 -31.88 88.14
CA ILE A 86 -86.06 -31.22 89.16
C ILE A 86 -85.91 -31.90 90.53
N ALA A 87 -85.73 -33.22 90.55
CA ALA A 87 -85.34 -33.96 91.75
C ALA A 87 -83.90 -33.63 92.21
N GLY A 88 -83.13 -32.95 91.36
CA GLY A 88 -81.81 -32.40 91.60
C GLY A 88 -80.66 -33.35 91.27
N PHE A 89 -80.91 -34.46 90.55
CA PHE A 89 -79.83 -35.29 90.04
C PHE A 89 -78.93 -34.48 89.11
N GLU A 90 -77.63 -34.61 89.27
CA GLU A 90 -76.65 -33.96 88.40
C GLU A 90 -76.50 -34.76 87.11
N ALA A 91 -76.02 -34.10 86.06
CA ALA A 91 -75.78 -34.75 84.77
C ALA A 91 -74.85 -35.98 84.87
N ILE A 92 -73.89 -35.97 85.80
CA ILE A 92 -72.98 -37.10 86.02
C ILE A 92 -73.74 -38.34 86.52
N ASN A 93 -74.76 -38.16 87.39
CA ASN A 93 -75.58 -39.26 87.87
C ASN A 93 -76.37 -39.91 86.75
N LEU A 94 -76.81 -39.10 85.77
CA LEU A 94 -77.55 -39.59 84.61
C LEU A 94 -76.65 -40.21 83.55
N ARG A 95 -75.42 -39.71 83.41
CA ARG A 95 -74.38 -40.32 82.58
C ARG A 95 -74.06 -41.75 83.04
N ASP A 96 -73.87 -41.94 84.34
CA ASP A 96 -73.51 -43.25 84.93
C ASP A 96 -74.59 -44.32 84.71
N VAL A 97 -75.82 -43.88 84.48
CA VAL A 97 -76.95 -44.76 84.16
C VAL A 97 -77.32 -44.70 82.69
N GLN A 98 -76.49 -44.12 81.81
CA GLN A 98 -76.65 -44.12 80.36
C GLN A 98 -77.92 -43.40 79.85
N PHE A 99 -78.24 -42.22 80.39
CA PHE A 99 -79.07 -41.27 79.63
C PHE A 99 -78.26 -40.75 78.45
N THR A 100 -78.92 -40.65 77.28
CA THR A 100 -78.35 -40.04 76.09
C THR A 100 -78.29 -38.52 76.26
N ILE A 101 -77.35 -37.88 75.56
CA ILE A 101 -77.18 -36.42 75.65
C ILE A 101 -78.41 -35.68 75.10
N SER A 102 -79.12 -36.27 74.13
CA SER A 102 -80.40 -35.74 73.64
C SER A 102 -81.48 -35.74 74.72
N GLU A 103 -81.62 -36.84 75.47
CA GLU A 103 -82.54 -36.88 76.62
C GLU A 103 -82.14 -35.86 77.70
N LEU A 104 -80.83 -35.70 77.96
CA LEU A 104 -80.34 -34.67 78.89
C LEU A 104 -80.67 -33.26 78.40
N LYS A 105 -80.57 -33.00 77.09
CA LYS A 105 -80.92 -31.72 76.49
C LYS A 105 -82.42 -31.43 76.58
N GLU A 106 -83.27 -32.42 76.31
CA GLU A 106 -84.72 -32.33 76.52
C GLU A 106 -85.06 -32.09 77.99
N GLY A 107 -84.30 -32.72 78.90
CA GLY A 107 -84.32 -32.48 80.34
C GLY A 107 -83.76 -31.11 80.78
N LYS A 108 -83.41 -30.24 79.83
CA LYS A 108 -82.86 -28.90 80.04
C LYS A 108 -81.54 -28.89 80.81
N TYR A 109 -80.75 -29.95 80.76
CA TYR A 109 -79.35 -29.87 81.21
C TYR A 109 -78.58 -28.90 80.31
N THR A 110 -77.76 -28.08 80.93
CA THR A 110 -76.98 -27.04 80.27
C THR A 110 -75.63 -27.59 79.85
N ALA A 111 -75.01 -27.01 78.82
CA ALA A 111 -73.66 -27.38 78.42
C ALA A 111 -72.63 -27.26 79.57
N THR A 112 -72.85 -26.34 80.53
CA THR A 112 -72.04 -26.23 81.77
C THR A 112 -72.14 -27.48 82.64
N GLU A 113 -73.36 -27.95 82.89
CA GLU A 113 -73.60 -29.16 83.70
C GLU A 113 -73.05 -30.40 83.00
N LEU A 114 -73.19 -30.46 81.67
CA LEU A 114 -72.66 -31.57 80.88
C LEU A 114 -71.13 -31.56 80.81
N LYS A 115 -70.49 -30.38 80.75
CA LYS A 115 -69.03 -30.26 80.83
C LYS A 115 -68.51 -30.76 82.19
N VAL A 116 -69.17 -30.39 83.29
CA VAL A 116 -68.84 -30.90 84.63
C VAL A 116 -69.00 -32.43 84.70
N ALA A 117 -70.02 -32.97 84.04
CA ALA A 117 -70.21 -34.40 83.86
C ALA A 117 -69.23 -35.06 82.87
N LYS A 118 -68.22 -34.32 82.40
CA LYS A 118 -67.15 -34.75 81.48
C LYS A 118 -67.64 -35.19 80.09
N TYR A 119 -68.72 -34.61 79.59
CA TYR A 119 -69.08 -34.71 78.17
C TYR A 119 -68.21 -33.76 77.33
N TYR A 120 -67.80 -34.23 76.16
CA TYR A 120 -66.91 -33.51 75.26
C TYR A 120 -67.69 -32.75 74.17
N ALA A 121 -67.03 -31.80 73.51
CA ALA A 121 -67.67 -30.89 72.57
C ALA A 121 -68.27 -31.59 71.34
N ASP A 122 -67.64 -32.66 70.85
CA ASP A 122 -68.14 -33.52 69.76
C ASP A 122 -69.44 -34.23 70.16
N GLU A 123 -69.49 -34.78 71.37
CA GLU A 123 -70.68 -35.45 71.89
C GLU A 123 -71.85 -34.46 72.05
N LEU A 124 -71.58 -33.26 72.55
CA LEU A 124 -72.56 -32.19 72.67
C LEU A 124 -73.03 -31.69 71.30
N ARG A 125 -72.12 -31.59 70.32
CA ARG A 125 -72.46 -31.22 68.94
C ARG A 125 -73.40 -32.24 68.31
N GLY A 126 -73.13 -33.54 68.50
CA GLY A 126 -73.99 -34.62 68.01
C GLY A 126 -75.41 -34.57 68.57
N ALA A 127 -75.59 -34.07 69.79
CA ALA A 127 -76.89 -33.81 70.41
C ALA A 127 -77.49 -32.42 70.06
N GLY A 128 -76.83 -31.67 69.17
CA GLY A 128 -77.30 -30.40 68.64
C GLY A 128 -77.10 -29.20 69.56
N TYR A 129 -76.22 -29.25 70.56
CA TYR A 129 -75.85 -28.03 71.29
C TYR A 129 -75.16 -27.03 70.35
N ALA A 130 -75.52 -25.76 70.45
CA ALA A 130 -74.92 -24.71 69.64
C ALA A 130 -73.60 -24.23 70.22
N ALA A 131 -72.70 -23.71 69.37
CA ALA A 131 -71.40 -23.21 69.80
C ALA A 131 -71.49 -22.09 70.85
N VAL A 132 -72.53 -21.25 70.81
CA VAL A 132 -72.82 -20.22 71.81
C VAL A 132 -73.02 -20.83 73.20
N GLU A 133 -73.68 -21.98 73.28
CA GLU A 133 -73.96 -22.67 74.54
C GLU A 133 -72.67 -23.26 75.13
N LEU A 134 -71.84 -23.88 74.29
CA LEU A 134 -70.54 -24.40 74.70
C LEU A 134 -69.59 -23.26 75.12
N LYS A 135 -69.62 -22.11 74.44
CA LYS A 135 -68.84 -20.95 74.87
C LYS A 135 -69.26 -20.45 76.25
N LYS A 136 -70.57 -20.34 76.51
CA LYS A 136 -71.09 -20.01 77.85
C LYS A 136 -70.65 -21.03 78.91
N ALA A 137 -70.49 -22.28 78.48
CA ALA A 137 -69.92 -23.36 79.30
C ALA A 137 -68.39 -23.37 79.38
N ASN A 138 -67.70 -22.33 78.91
CA ASN A 138 -66.26 -22.19 78.92
C ASN A 138 -65.52 -23.33 78.20
N PHE A 139 -66.09 -23.86 77.11
CA PHE A 139 -65.28 -24.63 76.15
C PHE A 139 -64.26 -23.72 75.47
N SER A 140 -63.01 -24.14 75.45
CA SER A 140 -61.91 -23.49 74.73
C SER A 140 -62.09 -23.69 73.23
N GLY A 141 -61.49 -22.81 72.42
CA GLY A 141 -61.55 -22.97 70.96
C GLY A 141 -60.95 -24.30 70.48
N VAL A 142 -59.92 -24.83 71.16
CA VAL A 142 -59.33 -26.14 70.87
C VAL A 142 -60.34 -27.26 71.08
N GLU A 143 -61.05 -27.25 72.21
CA GLU A 143 -62.12 -28.24 72.47
C GLU A 143 -63.23 -28.13 71.41
N MET A 144 -63.62 -26.91 71.03
CA MET A 144 -64.61 -26.68 69.97
C MET A 144 -64.14 -27.25 68.62
N LYS A 145 -62.89 -27.02 68.24
CA LYS A 145 -62.32 -27.54 66.98
C LYS A 145 -62.27 -29.06 66.97
N SER A 146 -61.77 -29.68 68.03
CA SER A 146 -61.79 -31.13 68.20
C SER A 146 -63.21 -31.69 68.19
N GLY A 147 -64.17 -30.89 68.66
CA GLY A 147 -65.60 -31.17 68.60
C GLY A 147 -66.24 -31.11 67.21
N GLY A 148 -65.49 -30.70 66.18
CA GLY A 148 -65.99 -30.56 64.81
C GLY A 148 -66.79 -29.27 64.56
N TYR A 149 -66.71 -28.28 65.45
CA TYR A 149 -67.23 -26.94 65.15
C TYR A 149 -66.32 -26.25 64.13
N THR A 150 -66.91 -25.40 63.30
CA THR A 150 -66.20 -24.63 62.26
C THR A 150 -65.75 -23.27 62.79
N SER A 151 -64.83 -22.61 62.07
CA SER A 151 -64.43 -21.23 62.37
C SER A 151 -65.63 -20.27 62.36
N THR A 152 -66.62 -20.50 61.48
CA THR A 152 -67.89 -19.76 61.43
C THR A 152 -68.70 -19.93 62.71
N ASP A 153 -68.84 -21.17 63.19
CA ASP A 153 -69.54 -21.45 64.46
C ASP A 153 -68.89 -20.71 65.64
N LEU A 154 -67.55 -20.70 65.69
CA LEU A 154 -66.82 -19.97 66.74
C LEU A 154 -67.01 -18.46 66.61
N LYS A 155 -66.98 -17.90 65.41
CA LYS A 155 -67.23 -16.47 65.17
C LYS A 155 -68.62 -16.06 65.60
N GLU A 156 -69.64 -16.81 65.21
CA GLU A 156 -71.04 -16.56 65.59
C GLU A 156 -71.28 -16.75 67.09
N ALA A 157 -70.58 -17.70 67.70
CA ALA A 157 -70.52 -17.82 69.16
C ALA A 157 -69.80 -16.63 69.83
N GLY A 158 -69.07 -15.81 69.08
CA GLY A 158 -68.36 -14.62 69.54
C GLY A 158 -66.96 -14.92 70.11
N TYR A 159 -66.33 -16.03 69.71
CA TYR A 159 -64.88 -16.17 69.93
C TYR A 159 -64.15 -15.12 69.09
N THR A 160 -63.06 -14.57 69.62
CA THR A 160 -62.22 -13.63 68.87
C THR A 160 -61.37 -14.39 67.86
N ALA A 161 -61.00 -13.74 66.75
CA ALA A 161 -60.09 -14.32 65.75
C ALA A 161 -58.78 -14.84 66.38
N LYS A 162 -58.24 -14.19 67.42
CA LYS A 162 -57.07 -14.68 68.18
C LYS A 162 -57.32 -16.03 68.86
N LYS A 163 -58.51 -16.23 69.43
CA LYS A 163 -58.88 -17.53 70.02
C LYS A 163 -59.12 -18.60 68.95
N VAL A 164 -59.62 -18.21 67.78
CA VAL A 164 -59.78 -19.09 66.61
C VAL A 164 -58.40 -19.51 66.07
N LYS A 165 -57.45 -18.58 65.94
CA LYS A 165 -56.07 -18.90 65.58
C LYS A 165 -55.41 -19.83 66.60
N ALA A 166 -55.53 -19.52 67.90
CA ALA A 166 -54.97 -20.36 68.97
C ALA A 166 -55.62 -21.75 69.05
N ALA A 167 -56.84 -21.91 68.55
CA ALA A 167 -57.50 -23.21 68.39
C ALA A 167 -56.94 -24.02 67.20
N GLY A 168 -56.10 -23.39 66.37
CA GLY A 168 -55.43 -24.00 65.22
C GLY A 168 -56.22 -23.92 63.92
N TYR A 169 -57.27 -23.09 63.81
CA TYR A 169 -57.91 -22.86 62.51
C TYR A 169 -56.97 -22.09 61.58
N THR A 170 -56.94 -22.49 60.31
CA THR A 170 -56.10 -21.86 59.31
C THR A 170 -56.61 -20.45 58.96
N ALA A 171 -55.77 -19.63 58.34
CA ALA A 171 -56.21 -18.34 57.83
C ALA A 171 -57.33 -18.49 56.78
N ALA A 172 -57.36 -19.59 56.02
CA ALA A 172 -58.42 -19.90 55.05
C ALA A 172 -59.76 -20.13 55.76
N ASP A 173 -59.78 -20.94 56.83
CA ASP A 173 -60.99 -21.18 57.63
C ASP A 173 -61.52 -19.86 58.24
N ALA A 174 -60.61 -19.00 58.69
CA ALA A 174 -60.98 -17.72 59.28
C ALA A 174 -61.49 -16.71 58.22
N LYS A 175 -60.88 -16.70 57.03
CA LYS A 175 -61.35 -15.88 55.90
C LYS A 175 -62.71 -16.34 55.39
N GLU A 176 -62.95 -17.65 55.28
CA GLU A 176 -64.24 -18.22 54.90
C GLU A 176 -65.33 -17.91 55.93
N ALA A 177 -64.99 -17.90 57.21
CA ALA A 177 -65.86 -17.40 58.28
C ALA A 177 -66.13 -15.88 58.20
N GLY A 178 -65.52 -15.17 57.25
CA GLY A 178 -65.75 -13.76 56.97
C GLY A 178 -65.03 -12.80 57.93
N TRP A 179 -63.93 -13.21 58.55
CA TRP A 179 -63.05 -12.27 59.25
C TRP A 179 -62.29 -11.41 58.23
N SER A 180 -62.18 -10.10 58.47
CA SER A 180 -61.39 -9.22 57.62
C SER A 180 -59.89 -9.49 57.80
N ILE A 181 -59.10 -9.22 56.76
CA ILE A 181 -57.65 -9.45 56.77
C ILE A 181 -56.96 -8.65 57.88
N GLU A 182 -57.43 -7.43 58.17
CA GLU A 182 -56.96 -6.61 59.29
C GLU A 182 -57.15 -7.31 60.64
N VAL A 183 -58.35 -7.87 60.88
CA VAL A 183 -58.63 -8.61 62.12
C VAL A 183 -57.80 -9.90 62.19
N LEU A 184 -57.53 -10.56 61.06
CA LEU A 184 -56.65 -11.73 61.01
C LEU A 184 -55.19 -11.35 61.33
N LYS A 185 -54.69 -10.24 60.79
CA LYS A 185 -53.36 -9.71 61.12
C LYS A 185 -53.26 -9.42 62.62
N ASP A 186 -54.22 -8.72 63.21
CA ASP A 186 -54.25 -8.39 64.63
C ASP A 186 -54.40 -9.64 65.52
N ALA A 187 -55.05 -10.69 65.01
CA ALA A 187 -55.12 -11.99 65.65
C ALA A 187 -53.78 -12.75 65.60
N GLY A 188 -52.82 -12.27 64.83
CA GLY A 188 -51.47 -12.78 64.69
C GLY A 188 -51.27 -13.69 63.48
N TYR A 189 -52.21 -13.77 62.52
CA TYR A 189 -51.99 -14.51 61.27
C TYR A 189 -50.86 -13.86 60.46
N GLU A 190 -49.91 -14.68 60.02
CA GLU A 190 -48.72 -14.24 59.28
C GLU A 190 -49.05 -14.07 57.78
N ALA A 191 -48.22 -13.30 57.07
CA ALA A 191 -48.40 -13.08 55.63
C ALA A 191 -48.35 -14.39 54.82
N THR A 192 -47.55 -15.37 55.25
CA THR A 192 -47.47 -16.73 54.68
C THR A 192 -48.83 -17.43 54.73
N GLU A 193 -49.44 -17.48 55.92
CA GLU A 193 -50.75 -18.10 56.16
C GLU A 193 -51.85 -17.39 55.35
N LEU A 194 -51.81 -16.06 55.29
CA LEU A 194 -52.79 -15.29 54.53
C LEU A 194 -52.62 -15.46 53.01
N ARG A 195 -51.39 -15.62 52.51
CA ARG A 195 -51.15 -15.96 51.11
C ARG A 195 -51.69 -17.34 50.77
N GLU A 196 -51.50 -18.34 51.63
CA GLU A 196 -52.10 -19.67 51.47
C GLU A 196 -53.64 -19.62 51.48
N ALA A 197 -54.21 -18.68 52.25
CA ALA A 197 -55.63 -18.31 52.21
C ALA A 197 -56.04 -17.47 50.98
N LYS A 198 -55.19 -17.42 49.95
CA LYS A 198 -55.40 -16.69 48.69
C LYS A 198 -55.63 -15.19 48.88
N CYS A 199 -55.02 -14.57 49.89
CA CYS A 199 -54.91 -13.11 49.95
C CYS A 199 -53.81 -12.64 48.99
N THR A 200 -54.06 -11.54 48.30
CA THR A 200 -53.12 -10.92 47.34
C THR A 200 -52.11 -10.04 48.06
N ALA A 201 -50.95 -9.79 47.44
CA ALA A 201 -49.97 -8.86 48.00
C ALA A 201 -50.56 -7.45 48.23
N ALA A 202 -51.48 -7.02 47.36
CA ALA A 202 -52.15 -5.72 47.47
C ALA A 202 -52.99 -5.62 48.74
N GLU A 203 -53.82 -6.63 49.01
CA GLU A 203 -54.65 -6.70 50.21
C GLU A 203 -53.80 -6.67 51.49
N LEU A 204 -52.70 -7.43 51.50
CA LEU A 204 -51.78 -7.46 52.64
C LEU A 204 -51.03 -6.13 52.83
N LYS A 205 -50.61 -5.48 51.75
CA LYS A 205 -50.01 -4.14 51.79
C LYS A 205 -50.98 -3.11 52.36
N MET A 206 -52.26 -3.15 51.98
CA MET A 206 -53.28 -2.21 52.49
C MET A 206 -53.48 -2.30 54.00
N VAL A 207 -53.40 -3.50 54.57
CA VAL A 207 -53.50 -3.70 56.03
C VAL A 207 -52.14 -3.56 56.74
N GLY A 208 -51.11 -3.08 56.03
CA GLY A 208 -49.82 -2.71 56.58
C GLY A 208 -48.85 -3.86 56.82
N PHE A 209 -48.90 -4.94 56.04
CA PHE A 209 -47.76 -5.86 55.97
C PHE A 209 -46.59 -5.21 55.23
N GLU A 210 -45.39 -5.30 55.80
CA GLU A 210 -44.19 -4.72 55.22
C GLU A 210 -43.67 -5.55 54.04
N LEU A 211 -42.91 -4.92 53.13
CA LEU A 211 -42.32 -5.57 51.97
C LEU A 211 -41.51 -6.84 52.33
N ARG A 212 -40.77 -6.80 53.44
CA ARG A 212 -39.99 -7.96 53.91
C ARG A 212 -40.87 -9.14 54.30
N GLU A 213 -42.03 -8.86 54.91
CA GLU A 213 -43.00 -9.89 55.30
C GLU A 213 -43.67 -10.50 54.08
N LEU A 214 -44.04 -9.67 53.10
CA LEU A 214 -44.60 -10.15 51.83
C LEU A 214 -43.59 -11.00 51.05
N ARG A 215 -42.31 -10.61 51.04
CA ARG A 215 -41.28 -11.41 50.40
C ARG A 215 -41.04 -12.73 51.13
N ALA A 216 -40.97 -12.71 52.47
CA ALA A 216 -40.87 -13.91 53.29
C ALA A 216 -42.08 -14.85 53.09
N ALA A 217 -43.26 -14.28 52.80
CA ALA A 217 -44.45 -15.04 52.42
C ALA A 217 -44.37 -15.68 51.02
N GLY A 218 -43.38 -15.33 50.20
CA GLY A 218 -43.20 -15.91 48.87
C GLY A 218 -44.05 -15.24 47.78
N PHE A 219 -44.43 -13.97 47.96
CA PHE A 219 -44.96 -13.18 46.85
C PHE A 219 -43.85 -12.89 45.83
N PRO A 220 -44.06 -13.18 44.54
CA PRO A 220 -43.05 -13.03 43.52
C PRO A 220 -42.77 -11.54 43.22
N THR A 221 -41.53 -11.22 42.86
CA THR A 221 -41.08 -9.84 42.58
C THR A 221 -41.98 -9.06 41.61
N PRO A 222 -42.45 -9.62 40.47
CA PRO A 222 -43.38 -8.90 39.58
C PRO A 222 -44.70 -8.51 40.24
N GLU A 223 -45.24 -9.36 41.12
CA GLU A 223 -46.47 -9.05 41.86
C GLU A 223 -46.23 -7.89 42.83
N LEU A 224 -45.08 -7.90 43.53
CA LEU A 224 -44.68 -6.82 44.43
C LEU A 224 -44.49 -5.48 43.68
N GLN A 225 -43.95 -5.52 42.45
CA GLN A 225 -43.84 -4.34 41.60
C GLN A 225 -45.20 -3.81 41.17
N ASN A 226 -46.13 -4.68 40.78
CA ASN A 226 -47.48 -4.31 40.37
C ASN A 226 -48.28 -3.64 41.51
N VAL A 227 -47.96 -3.94 42.76
CA VAL A 227 -48.58 -3.27 43.93
C VAL A 227 -47.81 -2.01 44.37
N GLY A 228 -46.86 -1.55 43.54
CA GLY A 228 -46.18 -0.27 43.68
C GLY A 228 -44.93 -0.29 44.55
N TYR A 229 -44.24 -1.43 44.68
CA TYR A 229 -42.89 -1.45 45.25
C TYR A 229 -41.84 -1.23 44.15
N GLY A 230 -41.00 -0.22 44.30
CA GLY A 230 -39.95 0.11 43.34
C GLY A 230 -38.76 -0.86 43.39
N ALA A 231 -37.93 -0.86 42.34
CA ALA A 231 -36.72 -1.69 42.30
C ALA A 231 -35.74 -1.38 43.46
N GLU A 232 -35.67 -0.12 43.89
CA GLU A 232 -34.86 0.32 45.04
C GLU A 232 -35.34 -0.32 46.35
N GLU A 233 -36.64 -0.25 46.62
CA GLU A 233 -37.26 -0.83 47.82
C GLU A 233 -37.09 -2.35 47.86
N LEU A 234 -37.32 -3.01 46.71
CA LEU A 234 -37.12 -4.44 46.55
C LEU A 234 -35.68 -4.85 46.81
N ARG A 235 -34.71 -4.08 46.28
CA ARG A 235 -33.29 -4.33 46.54
C ARG A 235 -32.92 -4.12 48.01
N ALA A 236 -33.47 -3.09 48.66
CA ALA A 236 -33.29 -2.86 50.11
C ALA A 236 -33.94 -3.97 50.97
N ALA A 237 -34.96 -4.66 50.44
CA ALA A 237 -35.55 -5.87 50.99
C ALA A 237 -34.80 -7.17 50.61
N GLY A 238 -33.65 -7.06 49.92
CA GLY A 238 -32.75 -8.16 49.61
C GLY A 238 -33.03 -8.88 48.28
N THR A 239 -33.82 -8.29 47.38
CA THR A 239 -34.03 -8.81 46.02
C THR A 239 -32.73 -8.70 45.21
N SER A 240 -32.35 -9.80 44.57
CA SER A 240 -31.14 -9.84 43.74
C SER A 240 -31.33 -9.07 42.43
N LEU A 241 -30.24 -8.69 41.77
CA LEU A 241 -30.31 -8.04 40.46
C LEU A 241 -30.99 -8.95 39.42
N ALA A 242 -30.65 -10.23 39.36
CA ALA A 242 -31.26 -11.20 38.47
C ALA A 242 -32.79 -11.33 38.68
N GLU A 243 -33.25 -11.29 39.93
CA GLU A 243 -34.69 -11.26 40.26
C GLU A 243 -35.36 -9.98 39.76
N LEU A 244 -34.71 -8.82 39.91
CA LEU A 244 -35.26 -7.54 39.42
C LEU A 244 -35.29 -7.48 37.89
N ALA A 245 -34.24 -7.99 37.23
CA ALA A 245 -34.14 -8.05 35.77
C ALA A 245 -35.18 -9.01 35.18
N SER A 246 -35.32 -10.21 35.73
CA SER A 246 -36.36 -11.17 35.31
C SER A 246 -37.78 -10.69 35.61
N ALA A 247 -37.95 -9.82 36.60
CA ALA A 247 -39.23 -9.16 36.85
C ALA A 247 -39.57 -8.02 35.86
N GLY A 248 -38.64 -7.67 34.96
CA GLY A 248 -38.88 -6.64 33.94
C GLY A 248 -38.59 -5.22 34.42
N SER A 249 -37.79 -5.04 35.47
CA SER A 249 -37.36 -3.70 35.91
C SER A 249 -36.62 -2.99 34.79
N SER A 250 -36.97 -1.73 34.53
CA SER A 250 -36.26 -0.95 33.51
C SER A 250 -34.83 -0.64 33.96
N VAL A 251 -33.93 -0.41 33.00
CA VAL A 251 -32.53 -0.01 33.33
C VAL A 251 -32.49 1.29 34.14
N ALA A 252 -33.45 2.20 33.95
CA ALA A 252 -33.56 3.41 34.75
C ALA A 252 -33.91 3.11 36.22
N ASP A 253 -34.85 2.19 36.46
CA ASP A 253 -35.22 1.76 37.82
C ASP A 253 -34.07 1.03 38.51
N LEU A 254 -33.35 0.18 37.77
CA LEU A 254 -32.17 -0.51 38.27
C LEU A 254 -31.05 0.48 38.61
N LYS A 255 -30.87 1.53 37.78
CA LYS A 255 -29.92 2.60 38.10
C LYS A 255 -30.31 3.35 39.36
N ALA A 256 -31.59 3.69 39.53
CA ALA A 256 -32.09 4.32 40.76
C ALA A 256 -31.89 3.41 41.99
N ALA A 257 -32.01 2.09 41.81
CA ALA A 257 -31.67 1.08 42.82
C ALA A 257 -30.15 0.93 43.09
N GLY A 258 -29.29 1.75 42.47
CA GLY A 258 -27.85 1.74 42.68
C GLY A 258 -27.12 0.59 41.99
N ILE A 259 -27.70 0.01 40.93
CA ILE A 259 -27.01 -1.00 40.11
C ILE A 259 -25.98 -0.30 39.22
N SER A 260 -24.76 -0.84 39.17
CA SER A 260 -23.72 -0.34 38.27
C SER A 260 -23.87 -0.93 36.86
N ALA A 261 -23.31 -0.24 35.86
CA ALA A 261 -23.26 -0.74 34.48
C ALA A 261 -22.58 -2.12 34.36
N ILE A 262 -21.61 -2.43 35.25
CA ILE A 262 -20.96 -3.75 35.31
C ILE A 262 -21.99 -4.84 35.60
N GLY A 263 -22.83 -4.62 36.61
CA GLY A 263 -23.87 -5.57 37.01
C GLY A 263 -24.90 -5.75 35.88
N LEU A 264 -25.35 -4.64 35.28
CA LEU A 264 -26.31 -4.70 34.17
C LEU A 264 -25.76 -5.45 32.95
N LYS A 265 -24.48 -5.24 32.60
CA LYS A 265 -23.85 -5.95 31.49
C LYS A 265 -23.77 -7.45 31.75
N ALA A 266 -23.47 -7.86 32.99
CA ALA A 266 -23.42 -9.28 33.36
C ALA A 266 -24.79 -9.97 33.23
N GLU A 267 -25.89 -9.24 33.46
CA GLU A 267 -27.26 -9.72 33.25
C GLU A 267 -27.74 -9.61 31.79
N GLY A 268 -26.88 -9.16 30.87
CA GLY A 268 -27.21 -9.05 29.45
C GLY A 268 -28.12 -7.89 29.08
N MET A 269 -28.24 -6.88 29.95
CA MET A 269 -29.00 -5.66 29.63
C MET A 269 -28.34 -4.88 28.49
N SER A 270 -29.16 -4.23 27.66
CA SER A 270 -28.66 -3.57 26.46
C SER A 270 -27.90 -2.28 26.78
N LEU A 271 -26.81 -2.04 26.05
CA LEU A 271 -26.03 -0.80 26.16
C LEU A 271 -26.86 0.43 25.76
N ALA A 272 -27.80 0.29 24.82
CA ALA A 272 -28.70 1.35 24.41
C ALA A 272 -29.61 1.81 25.57
N ASP A 273 -30.14 0.86 26.35
CA ASP A 273 -30.94 1.17 27.53
C ASP A 273 -30.10 1.82 28.63
N MET A 274 -28.83 1.39 28.79
CA MET A 274 -27.91 2.05 29.72
C MET A 274 -27.59 3.49 29.30
N LYS A 275 -27.43 3.75 28.00
CA LYS A 275 -27.28 5.11 27.45
C LYS A 275 -28.56 5.92 27.71
N GLY A 276 -29.73 5.37 27.44
CA GLY A 276 -31.02 6.01 27.69
C GLY A 276 -31.28 6.33 29.17
N ALA A 277 -30.82 5.46 30.08
CA ALA A 277 -30.85 5.70 31.53
C ALA A 277 -29.77 6.70 32.00
N GLY A 278 -28.89 7.16 31.11
CA GLY A 278 -27.87 8.16 31.38
C GLY A 278 -26.69 7.64 32.20
N TYR A 279 -26.28 6.38 32.04
CA TYR A 279 -25.03 5.92 32.65
C TYR A 279 -23.84 6.71 32.07
N PRO A 280 -22.94 7.25 32.91
CA PRO A 280 -21.81 8.03 32.43
C PRO A 280 -20.85 7.14 31.66
N LEU A 281 -20.27 7.67 30.59
CA LEU A 281 -19.39 6.92 29.69
C LEU A 281 -18.19 6.27 30.39
N ARG A 282 -17.65 6.91 31.43
CA ARG A 282 -16.57 6.34 32.26
C ARG A 282 -16.98 5.05 32.96
N GLU A 283 -18.24 4.95 33.37
CA GLU A 283 -18.78 3.75 34.01
C GLU A 283 -19.06 2.66 32.97
N LEU A 284 -19.55 3.02 31.79
CA LEU A 284 -19.68 2.09 30.67
C LEU A 284 -18.31 1.52 30.26
N LYS A 285 -17.27 2.37 30.23
CA LYS A 285 -15.90 1.93 30.00
C LYS A 285 -15.40 1.00 31.12
N ALA A 286 -15.67 1.31 32.38
CA ALA A 286 -15.31 0.46 33.51
C ALA A 286 -16.07 -0.89 33.48
N ALA A 287 -17.29 -0.92 32.91
CA ALA A 287 -18.02 -2.13 32.59
C ALA A 287 -17.43 -2.92 31.40
N GLY A 288 -16.34 -2.42 30.81
CA GLY A 288 -15.62 -3.10 29.73
C GLY A 288 -16.34 -3.03 28.40
N PHE A 289 -17.23 -2.06 28.17
CA PHE A 289 -17.72 -1.78 26.83
C PHE A 289 -16.58 -1.24 25.96
N THR A 290 -16.46 -1.76 24.74
CA THR A 290 -15.47 -1.33 23.76
C THR A 290 -15.93 -0.05 23.05
N ALA A 291 -15.00 0.70 22.47
CA ALA A 291 -15.35 1.86 21.65
C ALA A 291 -16.25 1.48 20.46
N ALA A 292 -16.12 0.25 19.92
CA ALA A 292 -16.97 -0.25 18.84
C ALA A 292 -18.43 -0.47 19.29
N GLU A 293 -18.63 -1.06 20.48
CA GLU A 293 -19.97 -1.24 21.06
C GLU A 293 -20.62 0.11 21.40
N LEU A 294 -19.84 1.07 21.90
CA LEU A 294 -20.36 2.41 22.18
C LEU A 294 -20.71 3.17 20.90
N ARG A 295 -19.90 3.03 19.85
CA ARG A 295 -20.20 3.61 18.54
C ARG A 295 -21.50 3.07 17.94
N SER A 296 -21.83 1.78 18.16
CA SER A 296 -23.06 1.20 17.62
C SER A 296 -24.34 1.73 18.28
N VAL A 297 -24.22 2.42 19.41
CA VAL A 297 -25.31 3.16 20.07
C VAL A 297 -25.11 4.68 19.96
N ASP A 298 -24.44 5.14 18.89
CA ASP A 298 -24.25 6.55 18.53
C ASP A 298 -23.43 7.38 19.53
N PHE A 299 -22.41 6.80 20.17
CA PHE A 299 -21.39 7.63 20.83
C PHE A 299 -20.41 8.19 19.79
N GLY A 300 -20.18 9.51 19.85
CA GLY A 300 -19.24 10.23 18.98
C GLY A 300 -17.78 10.03 19.39
N ALA A 301 -16.85 10.34 18.47
CA ALA A 301 -15.42 10.27 18.76
C ALA A 301 -15.01 11.20 19.91
N ASP A 302 -15.57 12.41 19.97
CA ASP A 302 -15.37 13.42 21.02
C ASP A 302 -15.79 12.91 22.39
N GLU A 303 -16.97 12.29 22.47
CA GLU A 303 -17.46 11.68 23.71
C GLU A 303 -16.53 10.56 24.17
N LEU A 304 -16.13 9.67 23.26
CA LEU A 304 -15.24 8.55 23.55
C LEU A 304 -13.84 9.02 24.01
N VAL A 305 -13.27 10.06 23.39
CA VAL A 305 -12.02 10.67 23.84
C VAL A 305 -12.18 11.27 25.24
N ALA A 306 -13.27 12.00 25.51
CA ALA A 306 -13.56 12.54 26.84
C ALA A 306 -13.80 11.42 27.89
N GLY A 307 -14.30 10.27 27.46
CA GLY A 307 -14.40 9.02 28.22
C GLY A 307 -13.07 8.31 28.46
N GLY A 308 -11.99 8.80 27.85
CA GLY A 308 -10.62 8.32 27.99
C GLY A 308 -10.29 7.14 27.07
N TYR A 309 -11.05 6.88 26.01
CA TYR A 309 -10.64 5.92 24.99
C TYR A 309 -9.46 6.47 24.20
N THR A 310 -8.52 5.59 23.84
CA THR A 310 -7.35 5.97 23.05
C THR A 310 -7.70 6.07 21.58
N VAL A 311 -6.90 6.79 20.81
CA VAL A 311 -7.08 6.86 19.34
C VAL A 311 -6.99 5.48 18.68
N LYS A 312 -6.23 4.56 19.28
CA LYS A 312 -6.19 3.16 18.82
C LYS A 312 -7.55 2.49 18.99
N ASP A 313 -8.17 2.65 20.17
CA ASP A 313 -9.52 2.11 20.42
C ASP A 313 -10.54 2.68 19.44
N LEU A 314 -10.46 3.98 19.14
CA LEU A 314 -11.32 4.64 18.16
C LEU A 314 -11.10 4.10 16.74
N LYS A 315 -9.84 3.92 16.34
CA LYS A 315 -9.50 3.35 15.04
C LYS A 315 -10.03 1.92 14.89
N ASP A 316 -9.87 1.10 15.93
CA ASP A 316 -10.38 -0.27 15.97
C ASP A 316 -11.91 -0.29 15.99
N ALA A 317 -12.55 0.73 16.56
CA ALA A 317 -13.99 0.99 16.46
C ALA A 317 -14.44 1.52 15.10
N GLY A 318 -13.50 1.76 14.17
CA GLY A 318 -13.74 2.17 12.80
C GLY A 318 -13.91 3.68 12.58
N PHE A 319 -13.58 4.52 13.56
CA PHE A 319 -13.34 5.94 13.32
C PHE A 319 -12.05 6.01 12.53
N THR A 320 -12.10 6.31 11.23
CA THR A 320 -10.90 6.34 10.36
C THR A 320 -10.63 7.70 9.74
N ASN A 321 -11.55 8.65 9.95
CA ASN A 321 -11.40 10.01 9.48
C ASN A 321 -10.55 10.81 10.49
N ALA A 322 -9.35 11.20 10.08
CA ALA A 322 -8.45 11.97 10.93
C ALA A 322 -8.99 13.38 11.26
N ASP A 323 -9.84 13.96 10.40
CA ASP A 323 -10.47 15.26 10.67
C ASP A 323 -11.53 15.17 11.78
N GLU A 324 -12.31 14.08 11.79
CA GLU A 324 -13.26 13.79 12.87
C GLU A 324 -12.52 13.64 14.22
N LEU A 325 -11.41 12.92 14.22
CA LEU A 325 -10.58 12.76 15.42
C LEU A 325 -9.90 14.06 15.86
N ARG A 326 -9.58 14.95 14.91
CA ARG A 326 -9.13 16.31 15.22
C ARG A 326 -10.21 17.08 15.96
N GLY A 327 -11.45 17.06 15.44
CA GLY A 327 -12.60 17.69 16.07
C GLY A 327 -12.89 17.14 17.46
N ALA A 328 -12.59 15.85 17.69
CA ALA A 328 -12.66 15.19 18.98
C ALA A 328 -11.54 15.59 19.97
N GLY A 329 -10.60 16.45 19.56
CA GLY A 329 -9.49 16.91 20.40
C GLY A 329 -8.27 16.00 20.41
N CYS A 330 -8.17 15.00 19.52
CA CYS A 330 -6.97 14.18 19.40
C CYS A 330 -5.81 14.98 18.79
N THR A 331 -4.65 14.91 19.43
CA THR A 331 -3.44 15.52 18.90
C THR A 331 -2.84 14.65 17.79
N VAL A 332 -1.97 15.23 16.97
CA VAL A 332 -1.23 14.47 15.94
C VAL A 332 -0.40 13.34 16.57
N ARG A 333 0.13 13.55 17.77
CA ARG A 333 0.86 12.52 18.51
C ARG A 333 -0.04 11.35 18.86
N ASP A 334 -1.25 11.62 19.37
CA ASP A 334 -2.23 10.57 19.68
C ASP A 334 -2.61 9.78 18.42
N LEU A 335 -2.79 10.49 17.30
CA LEU A 335 -3.05 9.88 16.00
C LEU A 335 -1.89 9.00 15.52
N LYS A 336 -0.64 9.47 15.67
CA LYS A 336 0.55 8.69 15.36
C LYS A 336 0.63 7.41 16.20
N GLU A 337 0.43 7.53 17.51
CA GLU A 337 0.44 6.41 18.45
C GLU A 337 -0.73 5.44 18.19
N GLY A 338 -1.88 5.95 17.72
CA GLY A 338 -3.00 5.17 17.20
C GLY A 338 -2.77 4.53 15.82
N GLY A 339 -1.60 4.74 15.23
CA GLY A 339 -1.19 4.14 13.96
C GLY A 339 -1.80 4.81 12.73
N TYR A 340 -2.13 6.10 12.80
CA TYR A 340 -2.46 6.89 11.62
C TYR A 340 -1.18 7.28 10.88
N GLY A 341 -1.09 6.89 9.61
CA GLY A 341 -0.01 7.30 8.73
C GLY A 341 -0.20 8.72 8.21
N THR A 342 0.90 9.36 7.84
CA THR A 342 0.95 10.71 7.25
C THR A 342 0.01 10.90 6.06
N ARG A 343 -0.22 9.87 5.24
CA ARG A 343 -1.19 9.93 4.13
C ARG A 343 -2.64 10.12 4.61
N ALA A 344 -3.04 9.44 5.68
CA ALA A 344 -4.38 9.59 6.26
C ALA A 344 -4.53 10.97 6.90
N LEU A 345 -3.49 11.42 7.61
CA LEU A 345 -3.46 12.73 8.24
C LEU A 345 -3.49 13.87 7.20
N LYS A 346 -2.76 13.76 6.09
CA LYS A 346 -2.82 14.71 4.98
C LYS A 346 -4.24 14.86 4.43
N LYS A 347 -4.97 13.74 4.27
CA LYS A 347 -6.38 13.76 3.85
C LYS A 347 -7.29 14.42 4.89
N GLY A 348 -6.98 14.27 6.17
CA GLY A 348 -7.64 14.98 7.27
C GLY A 348 -7.13 16.40 7.49
N GLY A 349 -6.51 17.03 6.47
CA GLY A 349 -6.10 18.43 6.49
C GLY A 349 -4.92 18.75 7.41
N TYR A 350 -4.12 17.77 7.84
CA TYR A 350 -2.92 18.04 8.65
C TYR A 350 -1.79 18.54 7.76
N GLY A 351 -1.24 19.70 8.13
CA GLY A 351 -0.11 20.32 7.45
C GLY A 351 1.22 19.68 7.84
N VAL A 352 2.28 20.05 7.13
CA VAL A 352 3.64 19.56 7.43
C VAL A 352 4.07 19.94 8.84
N GLU A 353 3.80 21.18 9.27
CA GLU A 353 4.13 21.67 10.61
C GLU A 353 3.44 20.87 11.72
N ASP A 354 2.14 20.58 11.56
CA ASP A 354 1.37 19.76 12.51
C ASP A 354 2.00 18.38 12.67
N LEU A 355 2.41 17.77 11.55
CA LEU A 355 3.02 16.43 11.52
C LEU A 355 4.40 16.41 12.17
N LEU A 356 5.24 17.41 11.90
CA LEU A 356 6.55 17.54 12.54
C LEU A 356 6.42 17.78 14.04
N ALA A 357 5.50 18.65 14.48
CA ALA A 357 5.21 18.89 15.89
C ALA A 357 4.66 17.62 16.59
N GLY A 358 3.90 16.80 15.86
CA GLY A 358 3.46 15.47 16.29
C GLY A 358 4.54 14.38 16.27
N GLY A 359 5.78 14.73 15.89
CA GLY A 359 6.95 13.86 15.92
C GLY A 359 7.12 12.97 14.69
N PHE A 360 6.39 13.18 13.59
CA PHE A 360 6.70 12.53 12.31
C PHE A 360 8.03 13.04 11.76
N GLN A 361 8.73 12.16 11.07
CA GLN A 361 10.01 12.48 10.44
C GLN A 361 9.80 12.86 8.97
N THR A 362 10.79 13.52 8.37
CA THR A 362 10.76 13.95 6.96
C THR A 362 10.54 12.79 5.98
N LYS A 363 11.08 11.61 6.31
CA LYS A 363 10.81 10.34 5.61
C LYS A 363 9.31 9.98 5.62
N ASP A 364 8.64 10.14 6.75
CA ASP A 364 7.21 9.82 6.89
C ASP A 364 6.36 10.78 6.04
N LEU A 365 6.75 12.05 5.95
CA LEU A 365 6.11 13.04 5.08
C LEU A 365 6.22 12.66 3.60
N ARG A 366 7.40 12.19 3.18
CA ARG A 366 7.61 11.69 1.81
C ARG A 366 6.69 10.53 1.48
N GLU A 367 6.63 9.54 2.36
CA GLU A 367 5.73 8.37 2.21
C GLU A 367 4.25 8.77 2.28
N GLY A 368 3.95 9.84 3.01
CA GLY A 368 2.63 10.49 3.05
C GLY A 368 2.21 11.16 1.74
N GLY A 369 3.14 11.36 0.81
CA GLY A 369 2.89 12.03 -0.46
C GLY A 369 2.82 13.56 -0.32
N PHE A 370 3.55 14.14 0.63
CA PHE A 370 3.74 15.59 0.67
C PHE A 370 4.61 16.04 -0.49
N SER A 371 4.15 17.07 -1.19
CA SER A 371 4.86 17.67 -2.30
C SER A 371 5.96 18.58 -1.79
N VAL A 372 6.98 18.74 -2.60
CA VAL A 372 8.13 19.60 -2.32
C VAL A 372 7.72 21.06 -2.04
N ASN A 373 6.65 21.55 -2.67
CA ASN A 373 6.10 22.89 -2.43
C ASN A 373 5.43 23.02 -1.05
N GLU A 374 4.74 21.97 -0.59
CA GLU A 374 4.15 21.95 0.75
C GLU A 374 5.23 21.94 1.83
N LEU A 375 6.35 21.26 1.58
CA LEU A 375 7.52 21.25 2.47
C LEU A 375 8.23 22.61 2.48
N LYS A 376 8.21 23.32 1.34
CA LYS A 376 8.76 24.68 1.22
C LYS A 376 7.98 25.69 2.03
N ALA A 377 6.66 25.59 2.02
CA ALA A 377 5.80 26.43 2.83
C ALA A 377 6.00 26.23 4.34
N ALA A 378 6.60 25.10 4.75
CA ALA A 378 6.96 24.79 6.13
C ALA A 378 8.45 25.05 6.44
N ASP A 379 9.14 25.87 5.63
CA ASP A 379 10.53 26.30 5.80
C ASP A 379 11.55 25.16 6.03
N MET A 380 11.32 23.99 5.43
CA MET A 380 12.23 22.85 5.54
C MET A 380 13.53 23.07 4.77
N THR A 381 14.67 22.67 5.34
CA THR A 381 15.97 22.83 4.66
C THR A 381 16.27 21.69 3.68
N THR A 382 17.10 21.97 2.67
CA THR A 382 17.59 20.96 1.71
C THR A 382 18.22 19.75 2.43
N GLU A 383 18.94 19.99 3.53
CA GLU A 383 19.56 18.95 4.36
C GLU A 383 18.52 18.04 5.04
N GLN A 384 17.45 18.63 5.61
CA GLN A 384 16.36 17.87 6.23
C GLN A 384 15.61 17.00 5.21
N LEU A 385 15.40 17.52 4.00
CA LEU A 385 14.75 16.79 2.92
C LEU A 385 15.65 15.69 2.36
N TRP A 386 16.95 15.93 2.21
CA TRP A 386 17.92 14.92 1.82
C TRP A 386 17.98 13.77 2.84
N ALA A 387 18.07 14.09 4.14
CA ALA A 387 18.02 13.08 5.22
C ALA A 387 16.68 12.31 5.23
N GLY A 388 15.59 12.96 4.79
CA GLY A 388 14.30 12.32 4.55
C GLY A 388 14.27 11.39 3.33
N GLY A 389 15.32 11.42 2.50
CA GLY A 389 15.51 10.65 1.28
C GLY A 389 14.70 11.16 0.09
N TYR A 390 14.46 12.47 -0.01
CA TYR A 390 14.01 13.07 -1.26
C TYR A 390 15.12 12.98 -2.32
N THR A 391 14.74 12.86 -3.58
CA THR A 391 15.70 12.74 -4.69
C THR A 391 16.28 14.10 -5.07
N ALA A 392 17.47 14.11 -5.69
CA ALA A 392 18.08 15.32 -6.20
C ALA A 392 17.17 16.07 -7.20
N ASP A 393 16.35 15.35 -7.99
CA ASP A 393 15.39 15.94 -8.93
C ASP A 393 14.26 16.67 -8.20
N ALA A 394 13.75 16.07 -7.12
CA ALA A 394 12.74 16.70 -6.27
C ALA A 394 13.29 17.99 -5.62
N LEU A 395 14.53 17.97 -5.16
CA LEU A 395 15.17 19.15 -4.55
C LEU A 395 15.61 20.20 -5.56
N LYS A 396 15.94 19.81 -6.79
CA LYS A 396 16.08 20.75 -7.88
C LYS A 396 14.77 21.50 -8.14
N ALA A 397 13.64 20.79 -8.15
CA ALA A 397 12.32 21.40 -8.27
C ALA A 397 11.92 22.26 -7.05
N TYR A 398 12.46 21.97 -5.86
CA TYR A 398 12.36 22.82 -4.66
C TYR A 398 13.01 24.20 -4.87
N GLY A 399 14.02 24.25 -5.75
CA GLY A 399 14.88 25.39 -6.01
C GLY A 399 16.22 25.32 -5.29
N SER A 400 16.62 24.15 -4.78
CA SER A 400 17.96 23.94 -4.21
C SER A 400 19.02 24.09 -5.30
N SER A 401 20.11 24.79 -4.97
CA SER A 401 21.25 24.97 -5.89
C SER A 401 22.05 23.67 -6.02
N ILE A 402 22.81 23.53 -7.11
CA ILE A 402 23.63 22.33 -7.31
C ILE A 402 24.75 22.23 -6.26
N GLU A 403 25.23 23.38 -5.75
CA GLU A 403 26.18 23.48 -4.66
C GLU A 403 25.59 22.94 -3.36
N GLU A 404 24.36 23.32 -3.02
CA GLU A 404 23.65 22.79 -1.85
C GLU A 404 23.44 21.28 -1.96
N LEU A 405 23.04 20.79 -3.14
CA LEU A 405 22.84 19.35 -3.37
C LEU A 405 24.14 18.55 -3.25
N ALA A 406 25.25 19.10 -3.74
CA ALA A 406 26.56 18.50 -3.57
C ALA A 406 27.00 18.49 -2.10
N GLN A 407 26.73 19.56 -1.35
CA GLN A 407 27.08 19.69 0.07
C GLN A 407 26.31 18.71 0.96
N VAL A 408 25.02 18.51 0.72
CA VAL A 408 24.22 17.51 1.47
C VAL A 408 24.62 16.07 1.11
N GLY A 409 25.44 15.86 0.07
CA GLY A 409 26.09 14.58 -0.18
C GLY A 409 25.47 13.74 -1.30
N PHE A 410 24.69 14.33 -2.22
CA PHE A 410 24.25 13.60 -3.42
C PHE A 410 25.44 13.16 -4.26
N SER A 411 25.38 11.92 -4.76
CA SER A 411 26.39 11.39 -5.66
C SER A 411 26.28 12.00 -7.06
N VAL A 412 27.34 11.90 -7.85
CA VAL A 412 27.37 12.38 -9.23
C VAL A 412 26.30 11.69 -10.07
N GLU A 413 26.08 10.40 -9.85
CA GLU A 413 25.07 9.61 -10.52
C GLU A 413 23.65 10.12 -10.22
N GLU A 414 23.40 10.54 -8.98
CA GLU A 414 22.11 11.10 -8.56
C GLU A 414 21.86 12.48 -9.16
N LEU A 415 22.88 13.34 -9.20
CA LEU A 415 22.80 14.65 -9.83
C LEU A 415 22.63 14.54 -11.36
N VAL A 416 23.31 13.59 -12.01
CA VAL A 416 23.12 13.34 -13.45
C VAL A 416 21.70 12.84 -13.73
N LYS A 417 21.14 11.95 -12.89
CA LYS A 417 19.75 11.51 -12.99
C LYS A 417 18.73 12.63 -12.76
N ALA A 418 19.06 13.60 -11.91
CA ALA A 418 18.30 14.85 -11.74
C ALA A 418 18.49 15.86 -12.91
N ASN A 419 19.10 15.39 -14.00
CA ASN A 419 19.24 16.12 -15.25
C ASN A 419 19.98 17.47 -15.08
N PHE A 420 20.96 17.56 -14.19
CA PHE A 420 21.89 18.69 -14.15
C PHE A 420 22.79 18.70 -15.39
N ALA A 421 23.10 19.90 -15.88
CA ALA A 421 23.95 20.06 -17.04
C ALA A 421 25.40 19.70 -16.70
N ALA A 422 26.14 19.16 -17.68
CA ALA A 422 27.55 18.82 -17.48
C ALA A 422 28.40 20.06 -17.16
N SER A 423 28.01 21.26 -17.63
CA SER A 423 28.67 22.53 -17.30
C SER A 423 28.48 22.93 -15.84
N GLU A 424 27.30 22.72 -15.27
CA GLU A 424 27.00 22.98 -13.85
C GLU A 424 27.79 22.02 -12.95
N LEU A 425 27.79 20.73 -13.31
CA LEU A 425 28.56 19.71 -12.58
C LEU A 425 30.07 19.96 -12.66
N LYS A 426 30.57 20.48 -13.78
CA LYS A 426 31.96 20.91 -13.92
C LYS A 426 32.30 22.08 -13.00
N ALA A 427 31.40 23.06 -12.87
CA ALA A 427 31.61 24.25 -12.04
C ALA A 427 31.82 23.90 -10.55
N ILE A 428 31.17 22.84 -10.07
CA ILE A 428 31.35 22.32 -8.71
C ILE A 428 32.47 21.27 -8.58
N GLY A 429 33.29 21.09 -9.61
CA GLY A 429 34.55 20.33 -9.54
C GLY A 429 34.47 18.86 -9.97
N PHE A 430 33.37 18.39 -10.57
CA PHE A 430 33.35 17.03 -11.11
C PHE A 430 34.25 16.88 -12.33
N THR A 431 34.88 15.71 -12.45
CA THR A 431 35.78 15.40 -13.58
C THR A 431 35.00 14.76 -14.74
N ALA A 432 35.53 14.87 -15.97
CA ALA A 432 34.97 14.17 -17.12
C ALA A 432 34.82 12.65 -16.86
N LYS A 433 35.78 12.05 -16.16
CA LYS A 433 35.77 10.61 -15.82
C LYS A 433 34.59 10.24 -14.91
N THR A 434 34.33 11.03 -13.87
CA THR A 434 33.21 10.78 -12.95
C THR A 434 31.88 10.99 -13.65
N LEU A 435 31.75 12.01 -14.50
CA LEU A 435 30.52 12.27 -15.25
C LEU A 435 30.25 11.24 -16.34
N ALA A 436 31.29 10.76 -17.02
CA ALA A 436 31.18 9.67 -17.99
C ALA A 436 30.72 8.37 -17.33
N ALA A 437 31.29 8.03 -16.16
CA ALA A 437 30.87 6.87 -15.37
C ALA A 437 29.41 7.00 -14.89
N ALA A 438 28.98 8.23 -14.58
CA ALA A 438 27.59 8.54 -14.22
C ALA A 438 26.62 8.57 -15.42
N GLY A 439 27.11 8.36 -16.65
CA GLY A 439 26.29 8.21 -17.85
C GLY A 439 26.17 9.46 -18.74
N LYS A 440 26.92 10.53 -18.47
CA LYS A 440 26.99 11.69 -19.39
C LYS A 440 27.71 11.30 -20.67
N SER A 441 27.12 11.68 -21.80
CA SER A 441 27.68 11.42 -23.11
C SER A 441 28.87 12.32 -23.40
N ILE A 442 29.77 11.86 -24.27
CA ILE A 442 30.92 12.65 -24.73
C ILE A 442 30.51 14.00 -25.34
N LYS A 443 29.36 14.07 -26.01
CA LYS A 443 28.81 15.31 -26.59
C LYS A 443 28.48 16.33 -25.51
N GLU A 444 27.83 15.90 -24.42
CA GLU A 444 27.51 16.77 -23.29
C GLU A 444 28.77 17.25 -22.57
N LEU A 445 29.78 16.38 -22.41
CA LEU A 445 31.04 16.75 -21.76
C LEU A 445 31.87 17.70 -22.62
N HIS A 446 31.95 17.47 -23.93
CA HIS A 446 32.63 18.38 -24.84
C HIS A 446 31.93 19.75 -24.88
N ALA A 447 30.58 19.78 -24.92
CA ALA A 447 29.81 21.02 -24.84
C ALA A 447 29.97 21.76 -23.49
N ALA A 448 30.22 21.03 -22.40
CA ALA A 448 30.59 21.60 -21.10
C ALA A 448 32.06 22.09 -21.04
N GLY A 449 32.82 21.94 -22.12
CA GLY A 449 34.18 22.42 -22.28
C GLY A 449 35.25 21.54 -21.64
N TYR A 450 35.01 20.25 -21.42
CA TYR A 450 36.08 19.31 -21.05
C TYR A 450 37.02 19.10 -22.24
N VAL A 451 38.34 19.13 -21.99
CA VAL A 451 39.36 19.05 -23.04
C VAL A 451 39.68 17.60 -23.44
N ALA A 452 40.36 17.41 -24.57
CA ALA A 452 40.69 16.09 -25.12
C ALA A 452 41.37 15.15 -24.11
N GLU A 453 42.30 15.65 -23.28
CA GLU A 453 42.97 14.82 -22.27
C GLU A 453 42.01 14.36 -21.16
N GLU A 454 41.09 15.21 -20.72
CA GLU A 454 40.11 14.86 -19.69
C GLU A 454 39.13 13.81 -20.20
N LEU A 455 38.69 13.93 -21.45
CA LEU A 455 37.81 12.96 -22.13
C LEU A 455 38.54 11.63 -22.38
N ARG A 456 39.84 11.66 -22.66
CA ARG A 456 40.67 10.46 -22.77
C ARG A 456 40.82 9.74 -21.43
N VAL A 457 41.07 10.48 -20.35
CA VAL A 457 41.12 9.95 -18.97
C VAL A 457 39.75 9.36 -18.57
N ALA A 458 38.66 9.89 -19.11
CA ALA A 458 37.31 9.34 -18.97
C ALA A 458 37.06 8.04 -19.77
N ARG A 459 38.05 7.55 -20.54
CA ARG A 459 38.03 6.30 -21.32
C ARG A 459 37.04 6.27 -22.48
N PHE A 460 36.67 7.42 -23.04
CA PHE A 460 35.96 7.44 -24.31
C PHE A 460 36.82 6.90 -25.44
N LYS A 461 36.18 6.29 -26.45
CA LYS A 461 36.90 5.75 -27.59
C LYS A 461 37.42 6.90 -28.46
N LEU A 462 38.54 6.68 -29.13
CA LEU A 462 39.10 7.66 -30.07
C LEU A 462 38.14 8.00 -31.22
N SER A 463 37.30 7.05 -31.64
CA SER A 463 36.24 7.28 -32.64
C SER A 463 35.18 8.27 -32.12
N GLU A 464 34.85 8.19 -30.83
CA GLU A 464 33.88 9.09 -30.18
C GLU A 464 34.46 10.50 -29.99
N LEU A 465 35.77 10.61 -29.70
CA LEU A 465 36.48 11.89 -29.66
C LEU A 465 36.46 12.58 -31.04
N ARG A 466 36.66 11.81 -32.12
CA ARG A 466 36.54 12.31 -33.49
C ARG A 466 35.14 12.85 -33.78
N GLU A 467 34.10 12.14 -33.36
CA GLU A 467 32.70 12.54 -33.58
C GLU A 467 32.32 13.86 -32.92
N VAL A 468 32.96 14.23 -31.79
CA VAL A 468 32.74 15.51 -31.12
C VAL A 468 33.62 16.65 -31.66
N GLY A 469 34.45 16.37 -32.68
CA GLY A 469 35.26 17.37 -33.37
C GLY A 469 36.68 17.55 -32.82
N ILE A 470 37.15 16.66 -31.94
CA ILE A 470 38.54 16.70 -31.46
C ILE A 470 39.47 16.30 -32.60
N SER A 471 40.46 17.15 -32.86
CA SER A 471 41.34 17.01 -34.01
C SER A 471 42.38 15.90 -33.82
N ALA A 472 42.87 15.32 -34.92
CA ALA A 472 43.97 14.37 -34.87
C ALA A 472 45.26 15.00 -34.30
N ALA A 473 45.44 16.32 -34.44
CA ALA A 473 46.60 17.04 -33.90
C ALA A 473 46.60 17.02 -32.36
N GLU A 474 45.47 17.37 -31.75
CA GLU A 474 45.29 17.32 -30.29
C GLU A 474 45.52 15.91 -29.75
N LEU A 475 45.08 14.87 -30.46
CA LEU A 475 45.29 13.49 -30.02
C LEU A 475 46.74 13.02 -30.15
N LEU A 476 47.48 13.48 -31.17
CA LEU A 476 48.91 13.19 -31.33
C LEU A 476 49.74 13.81 -30.19
N GLU A 477 49.39 15.02 -29.73
CA GLU A 477 50.03 15.66 -28.57
C GLU A 477 49.85 14.85 -27.28
N LEU A 478 48.75 14.08 -27.18
CA LEU A 478 48.49 13.16 -26.07
C LEU A 478 49.18 11.79 -26.24
N SER A 479 50.20 11.71 -27.10
CA SER A 479 50.99 10.50 -27.36
C SER A 479 50.18 9.32 -27.93
N ILE A 480 49.04 9.59 -28.59
CA ILE A 480 48.27 8.56 -29.29
C ILE A 480 48.96 8.22 -30.60
N THR A 481 49.09 6.93 -30.91
CA THR A 481 49.80 6.50 -32.10
C THR A 481 48.95 6.65 -33.36
N VAL A 482 49.60 6.86 -34.50
CA VAL A 482 48.95 6.94 -35.81
C VAL A 482 48.10 5.70 -36.12
N SER A 483 48.58 4.50 -35.76
CA SER A 483 47.83 3.25 -35.94
C SER A 483 46.51 3.24 -35.15
N GLN A 484 46.51 3.81 -33.94
CA GLN A 484 45.30 3.94 -33.13
C GLN A 484 44.33 4.98 -33.71
N LEU A 485 44.83 6.08 -34.26
CA LEU A 485 44.00 7.09 -34.94
C LEU A 485 43.36 6.54 -36.22
N LEU A 486 44.09 5.77 -37.02
CA LEU A 486 43.52 5.10 -38.20
C LEU A 486 42.44 4.09 -37.82
N ALA A 487 42.67 3.27 -36.79
CA ALA A 487 41.68 2.35 -36.27
C ALA A 487 40.43 3.06 -35.73
N ALA A 488 40.57 4.31 -35.30
CA ALA A 488 39.48 5.17 -34.85
C ALA A 488 38.73 5.88 -36.00
N GLY A 489 39.15 5.67 -37.26
CA GLY A 489 38.50 6.22 -38.44
C GLY A 489 39.03 7.58 -38.89
N PHE A 490 40.16 8.07 -38.33
CA PHE A 490 40.82 9.24 -38.88
C PHE A 490 41.41 8.93 -40.25
N THR A 491 41.21 9.84 -41.20
CA THR A 491 41.69 9.63 -42.58
C THR A 491 43.17 10.01 -42.70
N PRO A 492 43.91 9.45 -43.67
CA PRO A 492 45.28 9.87 -43.91
C PRO A 492 45.40 11.37 -44.23
N SER A 493 44.35 11.98 -44.81
CA SER A 493 44.27 13.44 -45.03
C SER A 493 44.20 14.24 -43.72
N GLU A 494 43.40 13.79 -42.76
CA GLU A 494 43.30 14.40 -41.42
C GLU A 494 44.62 14.27 -40.67
N LEU A 495 45.30 13.13 -40.79
CA LEU A 495 46.61 12.88 -40.18
C LEU A 495 47.71 13.73 -40.82
N ARG A 496 47.64 14.01 -42.13
CA ARG A 496 48.54 14.95 -42.81
C ARG A 496 48.41 16.36 -42.25
N VAL A 497 47.17 16.85 -42.09
CA VAL A 497 46.91 18.18 -41.51
C VAL A 497 47.38 18.25 -40.05
N ALA A 498 47.24 17.14 -39.32
CA ALA A 498 47.72 17.00 -37.95
C ALA A 498 49.26 16.90 -37.81
N GLY A 499 50.00 16.89 -38.92
CA GLY A 499 51.46 16.82 -38.89
C GLY A 499 52.03 15.43 -38.58
N ALA A 500 51.26 14.36 -38.80
CA ALA A 500 51.73 13.00 -38.57
C ALA A 500 52.95 12.69 -39.49
N PRO A 501 54.06 12.18 -38.94
CA PRO A 501 55.25 11.91 -39.74
C PRO A 501 55.04 10.71 -40.67
N VAL A 502 55.39 10.87 -41.95
CA VAL A 502 55.20 9.88 -43.03
C VAL A 502 55.72 8.49 -42.67
N HIS A 503 56.84 8.40 -41.95
CA HIS A 503 57.39 7.11 -41.52
C HIS A 503 56.41 6.34 -40.63
N THR A 504 55.74 7.01 -39.68
CA THR A 504 54.77 6.37 -38.78
C THR A 504 53.50 5.94 -39.50
N LEU A 505 53.08 6.69 -40.53
CA LEU A 505 51.96 6.36 -41.39
C LEU A 505 52.21 5.09 -42.21
N ARG A 506 53.43 4.94 -42.75
CA ARG A 506 53.85 3.71 -43.42
C ARG A 506 53.94 2.51 -42.48
N LEU A 507 54.49 2.69 -41.27
CA LEU A 507 54.52 1.64 -40.25
C LEU A 507 53.11 1.22 -39.82
N ALA A 508 52.15 2.14 -39.87
CA ALA A 508 50.74 1.87 -39.63
C ALA A 508 50.03 1.19 -40.82
N GLY A 509 50.76 0.86 -41.90
CA GLY A 509 50.25 0.11 -43.05
C GLY A 509 49.63 0.96 -44.17
N ILE A 510 49.74 2.29 -44.11
CA ILE A 510 49.25 3.16 -45.18
C ILE A 510 50.18 3.08 -46.39
N SER A 511 49.63 2.77 -47.57
CA SER A 511 50.40 2.71 -48.81
C SER A 511 50.72 4.10 -49.36
N ASP A 512 51.80 4.22 -50.13
CA ASP A 512 52.16 5.50 -50.79
C ASP A 512 51.06 6.00 -51.74
N GLU A 513 50.20 5.11 -52.26
CA GLU A 513 49.01 5.47 -53.04
C GLU A 513 47.96 6.17 -52.17
N GLN A 514 47.66 5.61 -51.00
CA GLN A 514 46.76 6.24 -50.03
C GLN A 514 47.34 7.57 -49.52
N LEU A 515 48.66 7.66 -49.36
CA LEU A 515 49.32 8.91 -49.01
C LEU A 515 49.18 9.96 -50.13
N ARG A 516 49.30 9.57 -51.40
CA ARG A 516 49.06 10.47 -52.54
C ARG A 516 47.64 11.01 -52.56
N VAL A 517 46.65 10.12 -52.41
CA VAL A 517 45.23 10.51 -52.38
C VAL A 517 44.93 11.45 -51.22
N ALA A 518 45.65 11.30 -50.10
CA ALA A 518 45.55 12.18 -48.95
C ALA A 518 46.25 13.56 -49.10
N GLY A 519 46.95 13.77 -50.22
CA GLY A 519 47.57 15.05 -50.57
C GLY A 519 49.00 15.23 -50.08
N TRP A 520 49.74 14.15 -49.78
CA TRP A 520 51.19 14.24 -49.65
C TRP A 520 51.83 14.43 -51.02
N THR A 521 52.92 15.20 -51.07
CA THR A 521 53.67 15.41 -52.30
C THR A 521 54.77 14.37 -52.47
N ALA A 522 55.18 14.13 -53.72
CA ALA A 522 56.33 13.27 -54.03
C ALA A 522 57.60 13.69 -53.27
N GLU A 523 57.81 14.99 -53.06
CA GLU A 523 58.93 15.54 -52.28
C GLU A 523 58.90 15.08 -50.81
N GLN A 524 57.73 15.18 -50.17
CA GLN A 524 57.54 14.80 -48.78
C GLN A 524 57.74 13.29 -48.60
N LEU A 525 57.24 12.48 -49.52
CA LEU A 525 57.43 11.02 -49.47
C LEU A 525 58.88 10.62 -49.78
N LYS A 526 59.57 11.33 -50.68
CA LYS A 526 60.99 11.14 -50.95
C LYS A 526 61.85 11.45 -49.73
N ALA A 527 61.59 12.56 -49.04
CA ALA A 527 62.28 12.92 -47.80
C ALA A 527 62.09 11.84 -46.71
N ALA A 528 60.95 11.15 -46.73
CA ALA A 528 60.67 9.99 -45.88
C ALA A 528 61.22 8.66 -46.42
N GLY A 529 62.04 8.67 -47.47
CA GLY A 529 62.74 7.49 -48.00
C GLY A 529 62.03 6.73 -49.11
N ALA A 530 60.99 7.28 -49.76
CA ALA A 530 60.35 6.62 -50.90
C ALA A 530 61.33 6.44 -52.08
N THR A 531 61.21 5.32 -52.79
CA THR A 531 61.91 5.12 -54.07
C THR A 531 61.07 5.66 -55.22
N ALA A 532 61.71 6.03 -56.33
CA ALA A 532 61.01 6.47 -57.54
C ALA A 532 60.03 5.42 -58.06
N VAL A 533 60.40 4.14 -57.97
CA VAL A 533 59.57 2.99 -58.38
C VAL A 533 58.31 2.90 -57.53
N ALA A 534 58.44 3.01 -56.20
CA ALA A 534 57.30 2.94 -55.29
C ALA A 534 56.32 4.10 -55.50
N LEU A 535 56.82 5.32 -55.71
CA LEU A 535 55.96 6.48 -55.98
C LEU A 535 55.31 6.43 -57.37
N ALA A 536 56.00 5.91 -58.38
CA ALA A 536 55.42 5.71 -59.71
C ALA A 536 54.27 4.68 -59.65
N GLN A 537 54.48 3.55 -58.96
CA GLN A 537 53.44 2.54 -58.73
C GLN A 537 52.27 3.08 -57.90
N ALA A 538 52.54 3.99 -56.96
CA ALA A 538 51.51 4.70 -56.21
C ALA A 538 50.70 5.69 -57.07
N GLY A 539 51.10 5.95 -58.32
CA GLY A 539 50.40 6.80 -59.28
C GLY A 539 50.85 8.26 -59.29
N TYR A 540 52.03 8.60 -58.75
CA TYR A 540 52.59 9.94 -58.93
C TYR A 540 53.03 10.16 -60.38
N PRO A 541 52.67 11.28 -61.00
CA PRO A 541 53.08 11.57 -62.37
C PRO A 541 54.58 11.85 -62.45
N PHE A 542 55.16 11.56 -63.61
CA PHE A 542 56.58 11.77 -63.89
C PHE A 542 57.04 13.23 -63.66
N GLU A 543 56.16 14.21 -63.86
CA GLU A 543 56.46 15.63 -63.59
C GLU A 543 56.72 15.90 -62.11
N GLU A 544 55.88 15.36 -61.22
CA GLU A 544 56.04 15.54 -59.78
C GLU A 544 57.26 14.80 -59.25
N LEU A 545 57.56 13.61 -59.78
CA LEU A 545 58.77 12.87 -59.40
C LEU A 545 60.04 13.55 -59.92
N GLY A 546 59.97 14.20 -61.09
CA GLY A 546 61.02 15.05 -61.62
C GLY A 546 61.28 16.26 -60.74
N ARG A 547 60.23 17.01 -60.35
CA ARG A 547 60.32 18.15 -59.42
C ARG A 547 60.82 17.74 -58.04
N ALA A 548 60.41 16.55 -57.56
CA ALA A 548 60.94 15.96 -56.34
C ALA A 548 62.44 15.61 -56.43
N GLY A 549 63.05 15.71 -57.61
CA GLY A 549 64.50 15.59 -57.81
C GLY A 549 65.00 14.15 -57.84
N TYR A 550 64.18 13.19 -58.29
CA TYR A 550 64.71 11.86 -58.63
C TYR A 550 65.57 11.94 -59.89
N SER A 551 66.67 11.18 -59.93
CA SER A 551 67.52 11.13 -61.12
C SER A 551 66.80 10.44 -62.28
N ALA A 552 67.21 10.79 -63.50
CA ALA A 552 66.70 10.16 -64.73
C ALA A 552 66.83 8.63 -64.71
N GLU A 553 67.91 8.10 -64.11
CA GLU A 553 68.13 6.65 -63.89
C GLU A 553 67.01 6.02 -63.06
N LYS A 554 66.72 6.60 -61.90
CA LYS A 554 65.69 6.07 -60.99
C LYS A 554 64.28 6.19 -61.59
N LEU A 555 64.03 7.21 -62.39
CA LEU A 555 62.75 7.36 -63.10
C LEU A 555 62.62 6.38 -64.27
N LYS A 556 63.71 6.04 -64.93
CA LYS A 556 63.74 4.98 -65.94
C LYS A 556 63.44 3.61 -65.33
N GLU A 557 64.05 3.28 -64.21
CA GLU A 557 63.76 2.05 -63.45
C GLU A 557 62.30 1.99 -62.99
N ALA A 558 61.70 3.15 -62.70
CA ALA A 558 60.28 3.29 -62.39
C ALA A 558 59.34 3.11 -63.60
N GLY A 559 59.89 2.89 -64.80
CA GLY A 559 59.12 2.57 -66.01
C GLY A 559 58.73 3.76 -66.87
N PHE A 560 59.21 4.97 -66.56
CA PHE A 560 58.92 6.15 -67.39
C PHE A 560 59.72 6.11 -68.70
N ASN A 561 59.15 6.65 -69.76
CA ASN A 561 59.79 6.71 -71.07
C ASN A 561 60.48 8.08 -71.30
N PRO A 562 61.40 8.20 -72.27
CA PRO A 562 62.15 9.43 -72.46
C PRO A 562 61.26 10.62 -72.88
N THR A 563 60.10 10.39 -73.51
CA THR A 563 59.14 11.46 -73.86
C THR A 563 58.56 12.10 -72.60
N GLN A 564 58.16 11.28 -71.64
CA GLN A 564 57.68 11.73 -70.34
C GLN A 564 58.77 12.49 -69.57
N LEU A 565 59.99 11.93 -69.50
CA LEU A 565 61.08 12.60 -68.78
C LEU A 565 61.50 13.92 -69.44
N ARG A 566 61.43 14.03 -70.76
CA ARG A 566 61.63 15.30 -71.45
C ARG A 566 60.60 16.35 -71.04
N GLN A 567 59.33 15.98 -70.95
CA GLN A 567 58.26 16.88 -70.51
C GLN A 567 58.44 17.32 -69.05
N ALA A 568 59.04 16.48 -68.20
CA ALA A 568 59.45 16.85 -66.84
C ALA A 568 60.73 17.73 -66.77
N GLY A 569 61.31 18.12 -67.91
CA GLY A 569 62.45 19.03 -67.97
C GLY A 569 63.83 18.36 -67.96
N PHE A 570 63.92 17.03 -68.09
CA PHE A 570 65.21 16.35 -68.20
C PHE A 570 65.87 16.62 -69.56
N SER A 571 67.14 17.00 -69.53
CA SER A 571 67.93 17.21 -70.75
C SER A 571 68.32 15.89 -71.42
N ALA A 572 68.60 15.93 -72.73
CA ALA A 572 69.07 14.76 -73.49
C ALA A 572 70.30 14.10 -72.85
N LYS A 573 71.19 14.89 -72.23
CA LYS A 573 72.37 14.42 -71.51
C LYS A 573 72.04 13.61 -70.26
N MET A 574 71.05 14.05 -69.47
CA MET A 574 70.65 13.31 -68.28
C MET A 574 69.98 11.98 -68.63
N LEU A 575 69.26 11.92 -69.74
CA LEU A 575 68.60 10.69 -70.21
C LEU A 575 69.59 9.72 -70.87
N GLU A 576 70.59 10.23 -71.56
CA GLU A 576 71.69 9.41 -72.09
C GLU A 576 72.46 8.74 -70.94
N LEU A 577 72.83 9.50 -69.90
CA LEU A 577 73.51 8.94 -68.73
C LEU A 577 72.66 7.91 -67.98
N ALA A 578 71.33 8.08 -68.01
CA ALA A 578 70.39 7.07 -67.54
C ALA A 578 70.31 5.81 -68.43
N GLY A 579 71.04 5.79 -69.54
CA GLY A 579 71.16 4.69 -70.49
C GLY A 579 70.04 4.62 -71.51
N TYR A 580 69.31 5.71 -71.79
CA TYR A 580 68.40 5.75 -72.95
C TYR A 580 69.21 5.89 -74.24
N THR A 581 68.82 5.14 -75.27
CA THR A 581 69.54 5.16 -76.56
C THR A 581 69.18 6.41 -77.37
N GLY A 582 70.07 6.82 -78.28
CA GLY A 582 69.80 7.96 -79.18
C GLY A 582 68.51 7.80 -79.99
N VAL A 583 68.13 6.56 -80.35
CA VAL A 583 66.87 6.28 -81.07
C VAL A 583 65.66 6.57 -80.18
N GLN A 584 65.73 6.21 -78.88
CA GLN A 584 64.69 6.51 -77.90
C GLN A 584 64.58 8.02 -77.64
N LEU A 585 65.71 8.74 -77.59
CA LEU A 585 65.73 10.21 -77.44
C LEU A 585 65.15 10.93 -78.66
N LYS A 586 65.48 10.48 -79.87
CA LYS A 586 64.83 10.98 -81.10
C LYS A 586 63.32 10.74 -81.06
N GLY A 587 62.88 9.53 -80.66
CA GLY A 587 61.45 9.20 -80.52
C GLY A 587 60.73 10.07 -79.49
N ALA A 588 61.44 10.56 -78.48
CA ALA A 588 60.95 11.54 -77.49
C ALA A 588 60.95 13.00 -78.00
N GLY A 589 61.42 13.21 -79.23
CA GLY A 589 61.43 14.49 -79.93
C GLY A 589 62.63 15.38 -79.62
N PHE A 590 63.67 14.87 -78.93
CA PHE A 590 64.93 15.60 -78.83
C PHE A 590 65.52 15.81 -80.23
N THR A 591 66.08 16.99 -80.44
CA THR A 591 66.69 17.41 -81.70
C THR A 591 68.05 16.77 -81.88
N ALA A 592 68.49 16.62 -83.12
CA ALA A 592 69.82 16.11 -83.41
C ALA A 592 70.92 16.93 -82.74
N ARG A 593 70.74 18.25 -82.60
CA ARG A 593 71.69 19.10 -81.84
C ARG A 593 71.78 18.72 -80.37
N GLU A 594 70.64 18.51 -79.71
CA GLU A 594 70.61 18.11 -78.29
C GLU A 594 71.27 16.73 -78.08
N LEU A 595 71.17 15.81 -79.04
CA LEU A 595 71.89 14.53 -78.99
C LEU A 595 73.41 14.70 -79.20
N LYS A 596 73.83 15.61 -80.08
CA LYS A 596 75.25 15.89 -80.27
C LYS A 596 75.89 16.51 -79.04
N GLU A 597 75.19 17.43 -78.39
CA GLU A 597 75.66 18.11 -77.18
C GLU A 597 75.80 17.17 -75.98
N CYS A 598 75.04 16.06 -75.94
CA CYS A 598 75.27 15.00 -74.95
C CYS A 598 76.34 13.97 -75.33
N GLY A 599 76.98 14.11 -76.49
CA GLY A 599 78.06 13.23 -76.94
C GLY A 599 77.60 11.99 -77.72
N LEU A 600 76.30 11.87 -78.01
CA LEU A 600 75.78 10.86 -78.93
C LEU A 600 75.96 11.32 -80.37
N LYS A 601 76.26 10.38 -81.26
CA LYS A 601 76.35 10.66 -82.70
C LYS A 601 74.95 10.76 -83.32
N PRO A 602 74.47 11.93 -83.76
CA PRO A 602 73.13 12.05 -84.33
C PRO A 602 72.98 11.30 -85.65
N SER A 603 74.05 11.00 -86.39
CA SER A 603 74.00 10.21 -87.63
C SER A 603 73.46 8.78 -87.44
N ILE A 604 73.48 8.26 -86.22
CA ILE A 604 72.93 6.94 -85.89
C ILE A 604 71.39 6.97 -85.89
N CYS A 605 70.78 8.13 -85.62
CA CYS A 605 69.35 8.23 -85.35
C CYS A 605 68.62 9.16 -86.32
N PHE A 606 69.31 10.15 -86.89
CA PHE A 606 68.77 11.13 -87.81
C PHE A 606 69.31 10.91 -89.21
N THR A 607 68.45 11.15 -90.19
CA THR A 607 68.85 11.13 -91.60
C THR A 607 69.66 12.38 -91.93
N LEU A 608 70.49 12.31 -92.97
CA LEU A 608 71.30 13.44 -93.45
C LEU A 608 70.45 14.71 -93.68
N GLN A 609 69.22 14.54 -94.18
CA GLN A 609 68.31 15.63 -94.47
C GLN A 609 67.70 16.24 -93.20
N GLU A 610 67.40 15.43 -92.18
CA GLU A 610 66.98 15.92 -90.87
C GLU A 610 68.10 16.71 -90.18
N LEU A 611 69.35 16.24 -90.24
CA LEU A 611 70.51 16.95 -89.68
C LEU A 611 70.73 18.32 -90.36
N LYS A 612 70.56 18.37 -91.69
CA LYS A 612 70.67 19.64 -92.43
C LYS A 612 69.57 20.62 -92.04
N ASN A 613 68.33 20.15 -91.87
CA ASN A 613 67.20 20.98 -91.46
C ASN A 613 67.39 21.59 -90.06
N GLU A 614 68.19 20.95 -89.20
CA GLU A 614 68.62 21.52 -87.91
C GLU A 614 69.90 22.39 -88.00
N ASN A 615 70.24 22.86 -89.20
CA ASN A 615 71.38 23.73 -89.47
C ASN A 615 72.73 23.15 -89.02
N PHE A 616 72.94 21.83 -89.16
CA PHE A 616 74.28 21.27 -89.01
C PHE A 616 75.18 21.77 -90.16
N THR A 617 76.35 22.30 -89.79
CA THR A 617 77.31 22.76 -90.79
C THR A 617 77.93 21.56 -91.52
N PRO A 618 78.44 21.73 -92.75
CA PRO A 618 79.06 20.61 -93.46
C PRO A 618 80.27 20.03 -92.74
N LYS A 619 81.00 20.86 -91.97
CA LYS A 619 82.10 20.43 -91.10
C LYS A 619 81.62 19.47 -90.01
N GLU A 620 80.47 19.76 -89.42
CA GLU A 620 79.85 18.92 -88.40
C GLU A 620 79.28 17.63 -88.98
N LEU A 621 78.68 17.67 -90.16
CA LEU A 621 78.20 16.46 -90.83
C LEU A 621 79.36 15.53 -91.21
N SER A 622 80.52 16.08 -91.58
CA SER A 622 81.74 15.27 -91.77
C SER A 622 82.24 14.61 -90.49
N THR A 623 82.14 15.27 -89.33
CA THR A 623 82.48 14.63 -88.04
C THR A 623 81.50 13.54 -87.62
N GLU A 624 80.26 13.58 -88.11
CA GLU A 624 79.26 12.54 -87.90
C GLU A 624 79.42 11.32 -88.83
N GLY A 625 80.40 11.35 -89.76
CA GLY A 625 80.74 10.25 -90.66
C GLY A 625 80.27 10.42 -92.10
N TYR A 626 79.68 11.56 -92.48
CA TYR A 626 79.24 11.82 -93.85
C TYR A 626 80.37 12.36 -94.74
N GLU A 627 80.52 11.78 -95.93
CA GLU A 627 81.58 12.15 -96.86
C GLU A 627 81.13 13.27 -97.82
N LEU A 628 82.08 13.89 -98.52
CA LEU A 628 81.78 14.97 -99.48
C LEU A 628 80.75 14.55 -100.55
N LYS A 629 80.73 13.26 -100.88
CA LYS A 629 79.78 12.65 -101.83
C LYS A 629 78.33 12.69 -101.33
N ASP A 630 78.13 12.61 -100.03
CA ASP A 630 76.82 12.63 -99.39
C ASP A 630 76.37 14.08 -99.18
N LEU A 631 77.32 14.99 -98.88
CA LEU A 631 77.05 16.40 -98.59
C LEU A 631 76.76 17.26 -99.82
N LYS A 632 77.26 16.89 -101.01
CA LYS A 632 77.13 17.70 -102.24
C LYS A 632 75.67 17.97 -102.64
N ASP A 633 74.78 17.02 -102.35
CA ASP A 633 73.38 17.06 -102.80
C ASP A 633 72.48 17.81 -101.80
N VAL A 634 72.99 18.06 -100.59
CA VAL A 634 72.22 18.61 -99.47
C VAL A 634 72.79 19.95 -98.95
N CYS A 635 74.09 20.20 -99.13
CA CYS A 635 74.75 21.44 -98.72
C CYS A 635 75.07 22.34 -99.92
N SER A 636 74.90 23.65 -99.75
CA SER A 636 75.29 24.61 -100.79
C SER A 636 76.81 24.70 -100.91
N VAL A 637 77.29 25.11 -102.08
CA VAL A 637 78.73 25.29 -102.34
C VAL A 637 79.37 26.26 -101.34
N ALA A 638 78.66 27.34 -101.00
CA ALA A 638 79.16 28.34 -100.06
C ALA A 638 79.44 27.72 -98.69
N GLU A 639 78.53 26.90 -98.17
CA GLU A 639 78.68 26.24 -96.87
C GLU A 639 79.80 25.19 -96.89
N LEU A 640 79.95 24.44 -97.99
CA LEU A 640 81.04 23.46 -98.14
C LEU A 640 82.41 24.15 -98.15
N ARG A 641 82.50 25.33 -98.77
CA ARG A 641 83.72 26.15 -98.74
C ARG A 641 84.02 26.71 -97.35
N GLU A 642 83.01 27.22 -96.64
CA GLU A 642 83.17 27.69 -95.25
C GLU A 642 83.59 26.57 -94.30
N ALA A 643 83.18 25.33 -94.57
CA ALA A 643 83.66 24.14 -93.86
C ALA A 643 85.13 23.77 -94.16
N GLY A 644 85.84 24.56 -94.97
CA GLY A 644 87.25 24.39 -95.32
C GLY A 644 87.50 23.49 -96.53
N LYS A 645 86.47 23.20 -97.35
CA LYS A 645 86.63 22.39 -98.56
C LYS A 645 87.11 23.24 -99.72
N GLU A 646 88.22 22.81 -100.32
CA GLU A 646 88.82 23.53 -101.43
C GLU A 646 87.98 23.36 -102.71
N VAL A 647 88.03 24.37 -103.58
CA VAL A 647 87.31 24.35 -104.88
C VAL A 647 87.68 23.09 -105.70
N ARG A 648 88.93 22.63 -105.60
CA ARG A 648 89.41 21.41 -106.26
C ARG A 648 88.76 20.14 -105.71
N GLU A 649 88.50 20.08 -104.40
CA GLU A 649 87.79 18.95 -103.77
C GLU A 649 86.32 18.92 -104.20
N LEU A 650 85.69 20.09 -104.33
CA LEU A 650 84.30 20.23 -104.76
C LEU A 650 84.11 19.78 -106.22
N ILE A 651 85.04 20.15 -107.12
CA ILE A 651 85.03 19.65 -108.51
C ILE A 651 85.18 18.12 -108.53
N LYS A 652 86.11 17.56 -107.74
CA LYS A 652 86.33 16.11 -107.67
C LYS A 652 85.12 15.35 -107.13
N ALA A 653 84.38 15.94 -106.19
CA ALA A 653 83.14 15.35 -105.69
C ALA A 653 81.96 15.47 -106.67
N GLY A 654 82.16 16.13 -107.82
CA GLY A 654 81.22 16.18 -108.93
C GLY A 654 80.38 17.46 -109.02
N LEU A 655 80.73 18.53 -108.30
CA LEU A 655 80.04 19.82 -108.46
C LEU A 655 80.45 20.50 -109.77
N THR A 656 79.45 20.91 -110.55
CA THR A 656 79.67 21.56 -111.85
C THR A 656 80.18 22.99 -111.69
N ILE A 657 80.92 23.48 -112.68
CA ILE A 657 81.46 24.86 -112.69
C ILE A 657 80.33 25.90 -112.54
N ALA A 658 79.13 25.64 -113.09
CA ALA A 658 77.96 26.49 -112.93
C ALA A 658 77.47 26.57 -111.47
N GLN A 659 77.40 25.42 -110.77
CA GLN A 659 77.02 25.37 -109.36
C GLN A 659 78.06 26.08 -108.47
N LEU A 660 79.36 25.92 -108.79
CA LEU A 660 80.45 26.61 -108.08
C LEU A 660 80.36 28.14 -108.23
N ARG A 661 80.10 28.62 -109.46
CA ARG A 661 79.91 30.05 -109.75
C ARG A 661 78.69 30.64 -109.04
N LEU A 662 77.56 29.92 -109.03
CA LEU A 662 76.33 30.33 -108.33
C LEU A 662 76.51 30.40 -106.81
N GLY A 663 77.37 29.54 -106.26
CA GLY A 663 77.78 29.58 -104.85
C GLY A 663 78.79 30.66 -104.49
N GLY A 664 79.09 31.60 -105.40
CA GLY A 664 79.97 32.74 -105.15
C GLY A 664 81.46 32.50 -105.41
N VAL A 665 81.86 31.36 -106.00
CA VAL A 665 83.26 31.13 -106.39
C VAL A 665 83.65 32.05 -107.53
N MET A 666 84.74 32.81 -107.34
CA MET A 666 85.20 33.78 -108.34
C MET A 666 85.88 33.06 -109.52
N PRO A 667 85.84 33.64 -110.73
CA PRO A 667 86.50 33.02 -111.88
C PRO A 667 88.01 32.86 -111.67
N THR A 668 88.61 33.76 -110.89
CA THR A 668 90.02 33.71 -110.48
C THR A 668 90.32 32.47 -109.64
N GLU A 669 89.51 32.20 -108.61
CA GLU A 669 89.65 31.03 -107.73
C GLU A 669 89.47 29.70 -108.49
N LEU A 670 88.56 29.66 -109.48
CA LEU A 670 88.37 28.50 -110.35
C LEU A 670 89.59 28.25 -111.25
N ARG A 671 90.18 29.32 -111.82
CA ARG A 671 91.41 29.21 -112.61
C ARG A 671 92.58 28.71 -111.73
N GLU A 672 92.73 29.24 -110.52
CA GLU A 672 93.75 28.82 -109.55
C GLU A 672 93.58 27.37 -109.11
N SER A 673 92.34 26.88 -108.98
CA SER A 673 92.04 25.48 -108.67
C SER A 673 92.28 24.50 -109.84
N GLY A 674 92.75 24.99 -110.99
CA GLY A 674 93.14 24.21 -112.17
C GLY A 674 92.11 24.12 -113.29
N VAL A 675 90.99 24.87 -113.22
CA VAL A 675 89.97 24.88 -114.29
C VAL A 675 90.51 25.65 -115.50
N THR A 676 90.57 24.97 -116.64
CA THR A 676 91.12 25.52 -117.89
C THR A 676 90.15 26.48 -118.56
N VAL A 677 90.67 27.38 -119.41
CA VAL A 677 89.85 28.31 -120.22
C VAL A 677 88.84 27.56 -121.11
N LYS A 678 89.17 26.32 -121.53
CA LYS A 678 88.29 25.47 -122.33
C LYS A 678 87.08 25.00 -121.54
N GLU A 679 87.27 24.63 -120.27
CA GLU A 679 86.20 24.20 -119.36
C GLU A 679 85.29 25.35 -118.94
N PHE A 680 85.82 26.57 -118.80
CA PHE A 680 85.01 27.79 -118.61
C PHE A 680 84.06 28.06 -119.79
N ARG A 681 84.53 27.87 -121.03
CA ARG A 681 83.71 28.04 -122.24
C ARG A 681 82.67 26.96 -122.38
N ALA A 682 83.03 25.70 -122.10
CA ALA A 682 82.09 24.58 -122.12
C ALA A 682 80.94 24.76 -121.11
N SER A 683 81.20 25.51 -120.04
CA SER A 683 80.22 25.87 -119.01
C SER A 683 79.45 27.17 -119.31
N GLY A 684 79.68 27.81 -120.47
CA GLY A 684 78.89 28.94 -120.98
C GLY A 684 79.38 30.37 -120.66
N PHE A 685 80.60 30.60 -120.18
CA PHE A 685 81.09 31.94 -119.77
C PHE A 685 82.11 32.56 -120.77
N THR A 686 81.86 33.77 -121.29
CA THR A 686 82.69 34.51 -122.29
C THR A 686 83.49 35.69 -121.69
N PRO A 687 84.59 36.17 -122.35
CA PRO A 687 85.58 37.09 -121.76
C PRO A 687 85.05 38.44 -121.25
N ASP A 688 84.04 39.03 -121.87
CA ASP A 688 83.46 40.34 -121.44
C ASP A 688 82.67 40.27 -120.12
N VAL A 689 82.24 39.07 -119.70
CA VAL A 689 81.50 38.86 -118.45
C VAL A 689 82.44 38.51 -117.28
N MET A 690 83.75 38.39 -117.53
CA MET A 690 84.73 37.93 -116.53
C MET A 690 85.27 39.03 -115.60
N GLN A 691 85.06 40.32 -115.89
CA GLN A 691 85.62 41.43 -115.10
C GLN A 691 84.60 42.25 -114.29
N THR A 692 83.30 41.95 -114.37
CA THR A 692 82.29 42.62 -113.54
C THR A 692 81.91 41.75 -112.34
N ARG A 693 81.82 42.35 -111.14
CA ARG A 693 80.87 41.82 -110.14
C ARG A 693 79.54 41.74 -110.88
N LEU A 694 78.95 40.55 -110.98
CA LEU A 694 77.51 40.45 -111.18
C LEU A 694 76.86 41.07 -109.92
N LYS A 695 76.74 42.40 -109.90
CA LYS A 695 75.70 43.05 -109.11
C LYS A 695 74.40 42.59 -109.76
N PRO A 696 73.45 42.01 -109.01
CA PRO A 696 72.11 41.86 -109.54
C PRO A 696 71.51 43.27 -109.64
N VAL A 697 71.68 43.94 -110.79
CA VAL A 697 70.78 45.03 -111.15
C VAL A 697 69.45 44.39 -111.50
N ARG A 698 68.51 44.55 -110.57
CA ARG A 698 67.05 44.55 -110.76
C ARG A 698 66.53 43.83 -112.01
N ALA A 699 66.43 42.51 -111.93
CA ALA A 699 65.39 41.77 -112.62
C ALA A 699 64.15 41.69 -111.71
N ALA A 700 63.54 42.83 -111.41
CA ALA A 700 62.16 42.79 -110.94
C ALA A 700 61.29 42.56 -112.18
N SER A 701 60.91 41.30 -112.46
CA SER A 701 59.58 40.92 -113.02
C SER A 701 59.48 39.55 -113.72
N LEU A 702 60.55 38.76 -113.93
CA LEU A 702 60.44 37.49 -114.69
C LEU A 702 60.46 36.17 -113.87
N MET A 703 60.53 36.23 -112.53
CA MET A 703 60.25 35.09 -111.62
C MET A 703 59.10 35.36 -110.64
N ARG A 704 58.27 36.37 -110.95
CA ARG A 704 56.88 36.45 -110.46
C ARG A 704 55.98 36.38 -111.69
N ARG A 705 55.20 35.29 -111.79
CA ARG A 705 54.18 34.95 -112.81
C ARG A 705 54.64 34.14 -114.04
N ALA A 706 55.09 32.92 -113.77
CA ALA A 706 54.69 31.70 -114.46
C ALA A 706 55.16 30.53 -113.55
N LEU A 707 54.46 30.15 -112.49
CA LEU A 707 53.12 29.56 -112.48
C LEU A 707 52.36 29.97 -111.21
N THR A 708 51.43 30.92 -111.37
CA THR A 708 50.20 30.92 -110.59
C THR A 708 49.10 30.44 -111.53
N SER A 709 48.63 29.21 -111.32
CA SER A 709 47.33 28.67 -111.69
C SER A 709 47.47 27.17 -111.44
N SER A 710 46.65 26.46 -110.69
CA SER A 710 45.34 26.69 -110.11
C SER A 710 45.06 25.40 -109.32
N HIS A 711 44.46 25.49 -108.14
CA HIS A 711 43.68 24.42 -107.46
C HIS A 711 44.40 23.07 -107.28
N VAL A 712 44.60 22.58 -106.06
CA VAL A 712 43.58 22.01 -105.17
C VAL A 712 44.23 22.02 -103.78
N TYR A 713 43.73 22.82 -102.84
CA TYR A 713 42.73 22.40 -101.85
C TYR A 713 43.12 21.14 -101.07
N SER A 714 43.01 21.25 -99.75
CA SER A 714 42.98 20.14 -98.81
C SER A 714 44.33 19.61 -98.32
N MET A 715 44.38 19.54 -96.99
CA MET A 715 45.22 18.72 -96.15
C MET A 715 46.53 19.33 -95.66
N TYR A 716 46.49 19.65 -94.36
CA TYR A 716 47.59 19.97 -93.46
C TYR A 716 48.11 21.41 -93.59
N LYS A 717 48.07 22.28 -92.59
CA LYS A 717 47.80 22.14 -91.15
C LYS A 717 47.67 23.60 -90.66
N LEU A 718 46.57 23.98 -90.01
CA LEU A 718 46.51 23.98 -88.54
C LEU A 718 47.76 24.62 -87.92
N CYS A 719 47.75 25.95 -87.78
CA CYS A 719 48.44 26.69 -86.73
C CYS A 719 48.23 28.19 -86.94
N ALA A 720 47.15 28.75 -86.39
CA ALA A 720 47.07 30.10 -85.80
C ALA A 720 45.60 30.53 -85.66
N ASN A 721 44.87 29.80 -84.82
CA ASN A 721 43.67 30.19 -84.05
C ASN A 721 42.74 28.99 -83.90
N ALA A 722 43.04 28.11 -82.94
CA ALA A 722 42.07 27.33 -82.19
C ALA A 722 42.81 26.48 -81.16
N LEU A 723 42.27 26.44 -79.93
CA LEU A 723 42.63 25.65 -78.75
C LEU A 723 43.79 26.24 -77.93
N ALA A 724 43.57 26.94 -76.81
CA ALA A 724 42.66 26.68 -75.68
C ALA A 724 42.92 25.33 -75.00
N LEU A 725 42.93 25.39 -73.66
CA LEU A 725 43.12 24.32 -72.66
C LEU A 725 44.57 23.99 -72.32
#